data_AF-A0A7X9A786-F1
#
_entry.id   AF-A0A7X9A786-F1
#
_cell.length_a   1.000
_cell.length_b   1.000
_cell.length_c   1.000
_cell.angle_alpha   90.00
_cell.angle_beta   90.00
_cell.angle_gamma   90.00
#
_symmetry.space_group_name_H-M   'P 1'
#
loop_
_entity.id
_entity.type
_entity.pdbx_description
1 polymer ?
#
loop_
_entity_poly.entity_id
_entity_poly.type
_entity_poly.pdbx_seq_one_letter_code
_entity_poly.pdbx_strand_id
1 'polypeptide(L)'
;MLKQKKILIVSIFLCFLLMASQVLAAEPLEPIEKETITRGAVLEQYQVPTAKGTAKVYVTKINLQDPYLKVDLMYGTDEKLGKNQTVEKMAQEAKAIAAINGGFFDMAGGTPLGPLYKGGDWITTPSGIDGMNSFALTQDYTPVIIPFSFTGAVMAENGEVFPIATVNKTISLVDKLNIYDENWNIENNPGKNLDYYIVAVVEEGRVEEIWENRWPDEMPEDGYFLLGHGKGAQFLLENVDERDDLVLDLNVAPENDWEFVLGAHTLLVQGGARVPIERNITGYHARTAVGYSQNDQTLYWIAVESSKGSSGMTLEELADFMIYLGVYQGVNLDGGGSTTLVSRHPGDHSLSLINVPQQGVLRNVPDGLGLFSLAPKGNLKYVLVKIPDFILINEKVQLSLKAVDEYDNPYSLEDGDVSWTAKNELIHVDGSIIKGIQPGIGLVQALSDQVSKEYQVEVVGRDQVKAIDLGIPYLLLNPGDTTSLKPVVSTKSGQSRNVSAELFNWEWIGVSGTDDESGQVIAGNSSGSGWLVGTYDRFSTMVPVQVGTTKQTIVSFEDNPQLRFSALSEGTKGDFLVTDDDQKEGKFSGELRYDFPEEVDADLQIAYGEFGSSGVSFSGPAKGISLWVKGDDSGHWLRAEIKDETGKTHYITLANQVNWSGWEEVSVDFPDEIQSPTLRRIYLVRSKDTDRLLKGSILLDQVSFQSGKRIFEINDVELKLFANKNTMLVNNEERTIDQGPIIENSRSYIPARFIVEALGGRVFWDGQEKKVRIILGENMIDLWINDLEHTIVNGTNKPADTAAIIRKDRTMIPIRMVTENLGYQVHWDKGEITIK
;
A
#
# COMPACT_ATOMS: atom_id res chain seq x y z
N MET A 1 -7.24 -21.32 78.12
CA MET A 1 -6.57 -21.52 76.82
C MET A 1 -7.44 -22.44 75.98
N LEU A 2 -7.55 -22.21 74.66
CA LEU A 2 -8.60 -22.69 73.72
C LEU A 2 -9.94 -21.94 73.77
N LYS A 3 -9.96 -20.70 73.25
CA LYS A 3 -11.12 -20.06 72.58
C LYS A 3 -10.75 -18.65 72.10
N GLN A 4 -9.75 -18.52 71.21
CA GLN A 4 -9.45 -17.21 70.58
C GLN A 4 -8.64 -17.28 69.27
N LYS A 5 -8.59 -18.43 68.59
CA LYS A 5 -7.86 -18.61 67.31
C LYS A 5 -8.74 -19.06 66.13
N LYS A 6 -10.05 -18.76 66.15
CA LYS A 6 -10.97 -19.10 65.03
C LYS A 6 -11.72 -17.91 64.41
N ILE A 7 -11.46 -16.67 64.84
CA ILE A 7 -12.21 -15.49 64.32
C ILE A 7 -11.36 -14.59 63.40
N LEU A 8 -10.03 -14.76 63.35
CA LEU A 8 -9.18 -13.91 62.49
C LEU A 8 -8.90 -14.48 61.08
N ILE A 9 -9.21 -15.75 60.82
CA ILE A 9 -8.99 -16.37 59.49
C ILE A 9 -10.24 -16.28 58.61
N VAL A 10 -11.43 -16.09 59.17
CA VAL A 10 -12.68 -15.97 58.38
C VAL A 10 -12.88 -14.54 57.85
N SER A 11 -12.40 -13.49 58.54
CA SER A 11 -12.52 -12.11 58.04
C SER A 11 -11.49 -11.72 56.98
N ILE A 12 -10.31 -12.37 56.94
CA ILE A 12 -9.31 -12.14 55.88
C ILE A 12 -9.68 -12.92 54.60
N PHE A 13 -10.36 -14.06 54.73
CA PHE A 13 -10.90 -14.79 53.57
C PHE A 13 -12.13 -14.11 52.95
N LEU A 14 -12.94 -13.41 53.76
CA LEU A 14 -14.12 -12.68 53.26
C LEU A 14 -13.79 -11.31 52.63
N CYS A 15 -12.68 -10.67 53.03
CA CYS A 15 -12.19 -9.45 52.36
C CYS A 15 -11.44 -9.72 51.05
N PHE A 16 -10.89 -10.93 50.84
CA PHE A 16 -10.31 -11.32 49.54
C PHE A 16 -11.36 -11.81 48.53
N LEU A 17 -12.55 -12.21 48.98
CA LEU A 17 -13.68 -12.62 48.12
C LEU A 17 -14.58 -11.45 47.68
N LEU A 18 -14.33 -10.23 48.16
CA LEU A 18 -15.04 -9.01 47.76
C LEU A 18 -14.22 -8.08 46.83
N MET A 19 -13.02 -8.49 46.41
CA MET A 19 -12.20 -7.80 45.39
C MET A 19 -12.02 -8.63 44.10
N ALA A 20 -12.91 -9.58 43.83
CA ALA A 20 -12.88 -10.37 42.60
C ALA A 20 -14.29 -10.46 41.99
N SER A 21 -14.62 -9.48 41.15
CA SER A 21 -15.53 -9.55 39.98
C SER A 21 -16.04 -8.17 39.59
N GLN A 22 -15.14 -7.23 39.31
CA GLN A 22 -15.39 -6.39 38.14
C GLN A 22 -14.88 -7.20 36.95
N VAL A 23 -15.72 -8.11 36.45
CA VAL A 23 -15.60 -8.51 35.06
C VAL A 23 -15.91 -7.23 34.31
N LEU A 24 -14.87 -6.48 33.89
CA LEU A 24 -15.03 -5.54 32.81
C LEU A 24 -15.59 -6.38 31.66
N ALA A 25 -16.88 -6.24 31.36
CA ALA A 25 -17.40 -6.71 30.10
C ALA A 25 -16.52 -6.03 29.04
N ALA A 26 -15.88 -6.83 28.17
CA ALA A 26 -15.17 -6.28 27.04
C ALA A 26 -16.16 -5.38 26.28
N GLU A 27 -15.74 -4.17 25.94
CA GLU A 27 -16.57 -3.28 25.12
C GLU A 27 -16.97 -4.03 23.84
N PRO A 28 -18.22 -3.88 23.37
CA PRO A 28 -18.64 -4.50 22.13
C PRO A 28 -17.74 -4.03 20.99
N LEU A 29 -17.31 -4.96 20.14
CA LEU A 29 -16.61 -4.65 18.90
C LEU A 29 -17.58 -3.92 17.96
N GLU A 30 -17.40 -2.61 17.82
CA GLU A 30 -18.08 -1.78 16.83
C GLU A 30 -17.25 -1.72 15.54
N PRO A 31 -17.90 -1.60 14.36
CA PRO A 31 -17.19 -1.38 13.12
C PRO A 31 -16.49 -0.02 13.14
N ILE A 32 -15.25 0.01 12.64
CA ILE A 32 -14.46 1.25 12.50
C ILE A 32 -14.87 2.05 11.26
N GLU A 33 -15.45 1.38 10.27
CA GLU A 33 -15.99 1.97 9.06
C GLU A 33 -17.23 1.21 8.63
N LYS A 34 -18.20 1.94 8.06
CA LYS A 34 -19.46 1.38 7.57
C LYS A 34 -19.92 2.14 6.34
N GLU A 35 -20.15 1.40 5.27
CA GLU A 35 -20.60 1.93 3.99
C GLU A 35 -21.81 1.16 3.46
N THR A 36 -22.71 1.86 2.76
CA THR A 36 -23.84 1.22 2.07
C THR A 36 -23.44 0.94 0.63
N ILE A 37 -23.43 -0.34 0.24
CA ILE A 37 -23.13 -0.75 -1.14
C ILE A 37 -24.33 -0.44 -2.05
N THR A 38 -25.52 -0.79 -1.53
CA THR A 38 -26.85 -0.56 -2.09
C THR A 38 -27.86 -0.77 -0.98
N ARG A 39 -29.12 -0.42 -1.20
CA ARG A 39 -30.19 -0.70 -0.26
C ARG A 39 -30.19 -2.19 0.09
N GLY A 40 -30.22 -2.50 1.37
CA GLY A 40 -30.22 -3.89 1.87
C GLY A 40 -28.84 -4.55 1.91
N ALA A 41 -27.76 -3.89 1.47
CA ALA A 41 -26.40 -4.40 1.57
C ALA A 41 -25.42 -3.36 2.13
N VAL A 42 -24.74 -3.70 3.23
CA VAL A 42 -23.75 -2.83 3.87
C VAL A 42 -22.41 -3.55 4.03
N LEU A 43 -21.33 -2.80 3.86
CA LEU A 43 -19.96 -3.23 4.11
C LEU A 43 -19.48 -2.61 5.42
N GLU A 44 -18.99 -3.43 6.33
CA GLU A 44 -18.47 -3.02 7.64
C GLU A 44 -17.04 -3.49 7.80
N GLN A 45 -16.16 -2.62 8.32
CA GLN A 45 -14.78 -2.97 8.65
C GLN A 45 -14.61 -3.06 10.16
N TYR A 46 -13.94 -4.10 10.62
CA TYR A 46 -13.62 -4.35 12.02
C TYR A 46 -12.11 -4.49 12.23
N GLN A 47 -11.66 -4.08 13.41
CA GLN A 47 -10.37 -4.48 13.97
C GLN A 47 -10.61 -5.47 15.10
N VAL A 48 -10.36 -6.75 14.83
CA VAL A 48 -10.66 -7.84 15.75
C VAL A 48 -9.38 -8.28 16.46
N PRO A 49 -9.32 -8.23 17.79
CA PRO A 49 -8.20 -8.79 18.55
C PRO A 49 -8.10 -10.31 18.33
N THR A 50 -6.91 -10.80 18.03
CA THR A 50 -6.58 -12.23 17.92
C THR A 50 -5.39 -12.56 18.81
N ALA A 51 -5.11 -13.84 19.05
CA ALA A 51 -3.96 -14.19 19.88
C ALA A 51 -2.58 -13.85 19.24
N LYS A 52 -2.54 -13.55 17.92
CA LYS A 52 -1.33 -13.13 17.19
C LYS A 52 -1.20 -11.60 17.04
N GLY A 53 -2.26 -10.83 17.31
CA GLY A 53 -2.27 -9.38 17.12
C GLY A 53 -3.67 -8.86 16.84
N THR A 54 -3.82 -7.98 15.85
CA THR A 54 -5.13 -7.47 15.41
C THR A 54 -5.37 -7.89 13.97
N ALA A 55 -6.53 -8.47 13.70
CA ALA A 55 -6.98 -8.81 12.35
C ALA A 55 -7.91 -7.72 11.82
N LYS A 56 -7.69 -7.30 10.57
CA LYS A 56 -8.65 -6.49 9.82
C LYS A 56 -9.65 -7.44 9.16
N VAL A 57 -10.92 -7.20 9.43
CA VAL A 57 -12.02 -8.04 8.93
C VAL A 57 -13.06 -7.17 8.25
N TYR A 58 -13.49 -7.59 7.07
CA TYR A 58 -14.54 -6.94 6.30
C TYR A 58 -15.76 -7.85 6.27
N VAL A 59 -16.92 -7.27 6.56
CA VAL A 59 -18.19 -7.99 6.67
C VAL A 59 -19.21 -7.33 5.76
N THR A 60 -19.67 -8.04 4.74
CA THR A 60 -20.81 -7.61 3.93
C THR A 60 -22.08 -8.26 4.49
N LYS A 61 -23.00 -7.45 5.00
CA LYS A 61 -24.31 -7.90 5.48
C LYS A 61 -25.35 -7.64 4.38
N ILE A 62 -26.02 -8.69 3.94
CA ILE A 62 -26.94 -8.68 2.79
C ILE A 62 -28.32 -9.14 3.28
N ASN A 63 -29.36 -8.34 3.03
CA ASN A 63 -30.75 -8.70 3.29
C ASN A 63 -31.30 -9.54 2.13
N LEU A 64 -31.41 -10.85 2.32
CA LEU A 64 -31.94 -11.79 1.33
C LEU A 64 -33.41 -11.55 0.99
N GLN A 65 -34.15 -10.80 1.83
CA GLN A 65 -35.56 -10.49 1.61
C GLN A 65 -35.77 -9.16 0.86
N ASP A 66 -34.71 -8.43 0.49
CA ASP A 66 -34.86 -7.24 -0.33
C ASP A 66 -35.10 -7.63 -1.80
N PRO A 67 -36.25 -7.26 -2.40
CA PRO A 67 -36.59 -7.69 -3.76
C PRO A 67 -35.71 -7.07 -4.84
N TYR A 68 -34.85 -6.12 -4.49
CA TYR A 68 -33.91 -5.49 -5.40
C TYR A 68 -32.49 -6.04 -5.28
N LEU A 69 -32.28 -7.12 -4.52
CA LEU A 69 -30.98 -7.79 -4.41
C LEU A 69 -31.05 -9.20 -4.97
N LYS A 70 -29.98 -9.58 -5.66
CA LYS A 70 -29.71 -10.97 -6.03
C LYS A 70 -28.30 -11.33 -5.60
N VAL A 71 -28.13 -12.51 -5.02
CA VAL A 71 -26.83 -13.17 -4.86
C VAL A 71 -26.79 -14.33 -5.85
N ASP A 72 -25.69 -14.49 -6.57
CA ASP A 72 -25.55 -15.54 -7.58
C ASP A 72 -24.08 -15.99 -7.72
N LEU A 73 -23.87 -17.13 -8.36
CA LEU A 73 -22.56 -17.67 -8.69
C LEU A 73 -21.91 -16.91 -9.84
N MET A 74 -20.59 -16.77 -9.74
CA MET A 74 -19.70 -16.44 -10.84
C MET A 74 -18.63 -17.52 -10.92
N TYR A 75 -18.23 -17.91 -12.11
CA TYR A 75 -17.20 -18.93 -12.28
C TYR A 75 -16.49 -18.80 -13.62
N GLY A 76 -15.24 -19.26 -13.65
CA GLY A 76 -14.43 -19.34 -14.84
C GLY A 76 -14.23 -17.99 -15.51
N THR A 77 -13.95 -18.02 -16.81
CA THR A 77 -13.96 -16.83 -17.70
C THR A 77 -15.17 -16.97 -18.62
N ASP A 78 -16.01 -15.92 -18.73
CA ASP A 78 -17.26 -15.97 -19.50
C ASP A 78 -18.17 -17.16 -19.11
N GLU A 79 -18.25 -17.48 -17.82
CA GLU A 79 -18.98 -18.65 -17.30
C GLU A 79 -18.49 -20.00 -17.88
N LYS A 80 -17.18 -20.11 -18.13
CA LYS A 80 -16.50 -21.35 -18.57
C LYS A 80 -15.34 -21.72 -17.63
N LEU A 81 -15.43 -22.88 -17.00
CA LEU A 81 -14.39 -23.47 -16.14
C LEU A 81 -13.15 -23.89 -16.93
N GLY A 82 -12.05 -24.18 -16.23
CA GLY A 82 -10.78 -24.53 -16.87
C GLY A 82 -9.94 -23.31 -17.29
N LYS A 83 -10.46 -22.09 -17.12
CA LYS A 83 -9.69 -20.84 -17.26
C LYS A 83 -10.00 -19.90 -16.10
N ASN A 84 -9.18 -20.00 -15.06
CA ASN A 84 -9.36 -19.20 -13.83
C ASN A 84 -9.01 -17.74 -14.07
N GLN A 85 -9.70 -16.86 -13.35
CA GLN A 85 -9.43 -15.42 -13.36
C GLN A 85 -9.65 -14.80 -11.98
N THR A 86 -9.32 -13.53 -11.82
CA THR A 86 -9.50 -12.84 -10.53
C THR A 86 -10.99 -12.63 -10.25
N VAL A 87 -11.36 -12.61 -8.96
CA VAL A 87 -12.74 -12.30 -8.53
C VAL A 87 -13.20 -10.95 -9.06
N GLU A 88 -12.29 -9.97 -9.14
CA GLU A 88 -12.57 -8.67 -9.72
C GLU A 88 -13.05 -8.77 -11.18
N LYS A 89 -12.38 -9.57 -12.01
CA LYS A 89 -12.77 -9.72 -13.42
C LYS A 89 -14.07 -10.51 -13.57
N MET A 90 -14.25 -11.59 -12.81
CA MET A 90 -15.54 -12.30 -12.76
C MET A 90 -16.70 -11.35 -12.40
N ALA A 91 -16.48 -10.49 -11.40
CA ALA A 91 -17.49 -9.52 -10.98
C ALA A 91 -17.76 -8.46 -12.05
N GLN A 92 -16.75 -8.00 -12.78
CA GLN A 92 -16.91 -7.07 -13.90
C GLN A 92 -17.68 -7.70 -15.07
N GLU A 93 -17.33 -8.93 -15.45
CA GLU A 93 -18.00 -9.69 -16.52
C GLU A 93 -19.48 -9.95 -16.17
N ALA A 94 -19.74 -10.42 -14.95
CA ALA A 94 -21.08 -10.67 -14.46
C ALA A 94 -21.88 -9.39 -14.17
N LYS A 95 -21.22 -8.23 -14.09
CA LYS A 95 -21.78 -6.93 -13.64
C LYS A 95 -22.28 -6.96 -12.18
N ALA A 96 -21.56 -7.68 -11.33
CA ALA A 96 -21.79 -7.67 -9.89
C ALA A 96 -21.36 -6.31 -9.28
N ILE A 97 -22.06 -5.88 -8.24
CA ILE A 97 -21.79 -4.64 -7.50
C ILE A 97 -20.88 -4.87 -6.27
N ALA A 98 -20.74 -6.13 -5.86
CA ALA A 98 -19.75 -6.62 -4.92
C ALA A 98 -19.54 -8.12 -5.14
N ALA A 99 -18.39 -8.66 -4.76
CA ALA A 99 -18.07 -10.07 -4.92
C ALA A 99 -17.02 -10.58 -3.95
N ILE A 100 -17.11 -11.87 -3.59
CA ILE A 100 -16.08 -12.61 -2.86
C ILE A 100 -15.61 -13.84 -3.64
N ASN A 101 -14.40 -14.34 -3.35
CA ASN A 101 -13.98 -15.66 -3.84
C ASN A 101 -14.85 -16.78 -3.26
N GLY A 102 -14.90 -17.91 -3.97
CA GLY A 102 -15.73 -19.04 -3.58
C GLY A 102 -14.96 -20.19 -2.94
N GLY A 103 -15.27 -21.40 -3.40
CA GLY A 103 -14.87 -22.67 -2.81
C GLY A 103 -13.41 -23.04 -2.97
N PHE A 104 -13.04 -24.14 -2.33
CA PHE A 104 -11.73 -24.75 -2.56
C PHE A 104 -11.65 -25.32 -3.96
N PHE A 105 -10.46 -25.24 -4.54
CA PHE A 105 -10.19 -25.75 -5.88
C PHE A 105 -8.84 -26.47 -5.93
N ASP A 106 -8.69 -27.31 -6.95
CA ASP A 106 -7.41 -27.93 -7.27
C ASP A 106 -6.47 -26.88 -7.86
N MET A 107 -5.39 -26.54 -7.15
CA MET A 107 -4.42 -25.55 -7.60
C MET A 107 -3.64 -25.99 -8.85
N ALA A 108 -3.58 -27.29 -9.15
CA ALA A 108 -2.84 -27.80 -10.30
C ALA A 108 -3.62 -27.64 -11.62
N GLY A 109 -4.88 -28.08 -11.66
CA GLY A 109 -5.74 -27.98 -12.84
C GLY A 109 -6.75 -26.83 -12.80
N GLY A 110 -6.83 -26.11 -11.69
CA GLY A 110 -7.64 -24.90 -11.53
C GLY A 110 -9.13 -25.13 -11.26
N THR A 111 -9.61 -26.37 -11.08
CA THR A 111 -11.05 -26.66 -11.03
C THR A 111 -11.62 -26.74 -9.60
N PRO A 112 -12.89 -26.34 -9.38
CA PRO A 112 -13.52 -26.41 -8.05
C PRO A 112 -13.49 -27.84 -7.49
N LEU A 113 -13.34 -28.01 -6.18
CA LEU A 113 -13.45 -29.33 -5.51
C LEU A 113 -14.89 -29.66 -5.13
N GLY A 114 -15.67 -28.66 -4.74
CA GLY A 114 -17.08 -28.84 -4.42
C GLY A 114 -17.97 -28.76 -5.65
N PRO A 115 -19.29 -28.95 -5.48
CA PRO A 115 -20.25 -28.77 -6.55
C PRO A 115 -20.46 -27.31 -6.93
N LEU A 116 -20.95 -27.08 -8.14
CA LEU A 116 -21.50 -25.81 -8.60
C LEU A 116 -22.84 -26.09 -9.29
N TYR A 117 -23.90 -25.37 -8.93
CA TYR A 117 -25.22 -25.45 -9.56
C TYR A 117 -25.72 -24.06 -9.90
N LYS A 118 -26.15 -23.83 -11.14
CA LYS A 118 -26.72 -22.55 -11.59
C LYS A 118 -27.69 -22.80 -12.74
N GLY A 119 -28.80 -22.07 -12.76
CA GLY A 119 -29.67 -21.99 -13.95
C GLY A 119 -30.42 -23.27 -14.32
N GLY A 120 -30.50 -24.25 -13.42
CA GLY A 120 -31.12 -25.55 -13.69
C GLY A 120 -30.15 -26.72 -13.67
N ASP A 121 -28.85 -26.45 -13.84
CA ASP A 121 -27.86 -27.48 -14.17
C ASP A 121 -26.67 -27.51 -13.21
N TRP A 122 -26.09 -28.71 -13.06
CA TRP A 122 -24.87 -28.94 -12.29
C TRP A 122 -23.65 -28.63 -13.14
N ILE A 123 -23.10 -27.43 -12.97
CA ILE A 123 -21.86 -26.97 -13.59
C ILE A 123 -20.68 -27.86 -13.17
N THR A 124 -20.62 -28.27 -11.90
CA THR A 124 -19.70 -29.31 -11.44
C THR A 124 -20.33 -30.16 -10.34
N THR A 125 -19.84 -31.40 -10.17
CA THR A 125 -20.32 -32.33 -9.15
C THR A 125 -19.49 -32.30 -7.85
N PRO A 126 -20.00 -32.82 -6.72
CA PRO A 126 -19.17 -33.06 -5.54
C PRO A 126 -18.03 -34.07 -5.79
N SER A 127 -16.82 -33.79 -5.30
CA SER A 127 -15.66 -34.69 -5.48
C SER A 127 -15.59 -35.88 -4.49
N GLY A 128 -16.62 -36.09 -3.67
CA GLY A 128 -16.66 -37.18 -2.68
C GLY A 128 -15.68 -37.02 -1.51
N ILE A 129 -15.30 -35.78 -1.17
CA ILE A 129 -14.38 -35.48 -0.08
C ILE A 129 -15.14 -35.38 1.23
N ASP A 130 -14.83 -36.26 2.19
CA ASP A 130 -15.45 -36.27 3.51
C ASP A 130 -15.24 -34.95 4.27
N GLY A 131 -16.32 -34.48 4.91
CA GLY A 131 -16.35 -33.25 5.72
C GLY A 131 -16.44 -31.95 4.91
N MET A 132 -16.61 -32.01 3.58
CA MET A 132 -16.92 -30.84 2.76
C MET A 132 -18.40 -30.50 2.80
N ASN A 133 -18.69 -29.23 3.10
CA ASN A 133 -20.02 -28.63 3.03
C ASN A 133 -20.09 -27.70 1.82
N SER A 134 -21.30 -27.32 1.45
CA SER A 134 -21.60 -26.32 0.42
C SER A 134 -22.55 -25.28 1.00
N PHE A 135 -22.48 -24.07 0.47
CA PHE A 135 -23.49 -23.04 0.70
C PHE A 135 -24.45 -23.02 -0.49
N ALA A 136 -25.75 -23.02 -0.23
CA ALA A 136 -26.78 -23.00 -1.25
C ALA A 136 -27.85 -21.98 -0.92
N LEU A 137 -28.51 -21.48 -1.96
CA LEU A 137 -29.77 -20.75 -1.86
C LEU A 137 -30.84 -21.52 -2.64
N THR A 138 -32.04 -21.65 -2.08
CA THR A 138 -33.23 -22.14 -2.79
C THR A 138 -33.86 -21.01 -3.62
N GLN A 139 -34.78 -21.35 -4.51
CA GLN A 139 -35.52 -20.39 -5.35
C GLN A 139 -36.37 -19.40 -4.55
N ASP A 140 -36.73 -19.72 -3.31
CA ASP A 140 -37.40 -18.82 -2.37
C ASP A 140 -36.42 -17.99 -1.50
N TYR A 141 -35.13 -18.00 -1.85
CA TYR A 141 -34.04 -17.30 -1.17
C TYR A 141 -33.76 -17.78 0.27
N THR A 142 -34.06 -19.05 0.58
CA THR A 142 -33.69 -19.66 1.86
C THR A 142 -32.23 -20.16 1.81
N PRO A 143 -31.32 -19.62 2.65
CA PRO A 143 -29.93 -20.05 2.71
C PRO A 143 -29.78 -21.38 3.44
N VAL A 144 -28.93 -22.27 2.90
CA VAL A 144 -28.66 -23.60 3.47
C VAL A 144 -27.17 -23.88 3.45
N ILE A 145 -26.64 -24.54 4.49
CA ILE A 145 -25.27 -25.06 4.53
C ILE A 145 -25.32 -26.54 4.87
N ILE A 146 -24.98 -27.39 3.90
CA ILE A 146 -25.07 -28.86 4.01
C ILE A 146 -24.02 -29.54 3.11
N PRO A 147 -23.65 -30.82 3.38
CA PRO A 147 -22.86 -31.62 2.47
C PRO A 147 -23.67 -32.10 1.26
N PHE A 148 -22.98 -32.36 0.15
CA PHE A 148 -23.54 -32.93 -1.08
C PHE A 148 -22.77 -34.18 -1.51
N SER A 149 -23.46 -35.14 -2.11
CA SER A 149 -22.85 -36.36 -2.68
C SER A 149 -23.22 -36.52 -4.15
N PHE A 150 -22.37 -37.22 -4.89
CA PHE A 150 -22.56 -37.52 -6.31
C PHE A 150 -22.56 -39.03 -6.54
N THR A 151 -23.50 -39.50 -7.35
CA THR A 151 -23.45 -40.81 -7.98
C THR A 151 -23.73 -40.62 -9.46
N GLY A 152 -22.80 -41.04 -10.31
CA GLY A 152 -22.93 -40.94 -11.76
C GLY A 152 -22.57 -42.25 -12.44
N ALA A 153 -23.29 -42.60 -13.50
CA ALA A 153 -22.97 -43.74 -14.36
C ALA A 153 -23.34 -43.44 -15.82
N VAL A 154 -22.59 -44.06 -16.74
CA VAL A 154 -22.95 -44.15 -18.15
C VAL A 154 -23.26 -45.61 -18.47
N MET A 155 -24.36 -45.82 -19.20
CA MET A 155 -24.75 -47.12 -19.75
C MET A 155 -24.60 -47.07 -21.26
N ALA A 156 -23.81 -47.99 -21.81
CA ALA A 156 -23.66 -48.17 -23.25
C ALA A 156 -24.87 -48.94 -23.83
N GLU A 157 -25.06 -48.88 -25.15
CA GLU A 157 -26.19 -49.54 -25.84
C GLU A 157 -26.22 -51.06 -25.60
N ASN A 158 -25.05 -51.68 -25.41
CA ASN A 158 -24.91 -53.11 -25.09
C ASN A 158 -25.34 -53.48 -23.65
N GLY A 159 -25.68 -52.49 -22.81
CA GLY A 159 -26.11 -52.66 -21.43
C GLY A 159 -24.99 -52.67 -20.37
N GLU A 160 -23.73 -52.57 -20.77
CA GLU A 160 -22.60 -52.41 -19.85
C GLU A 160 -22.59 -51.01 -19.22
N VAL A 161 -22.21 -50.94 -17.95
CA VAL A 161 -22.29 -49.72 -17.14
C VAL A 161 -20.94 -49.37 -16.55
N PHE A 162 -20.55 -48.10 -16.63
CA PHE A 162 -19.34 -47.58 -16.01
C PHE A 162 -19.61 -46.34 -15.15
N PRO A 163 -19.01 -46.22 -13.94
CA PRO A 163 -19.17 -45.04 -13.11
C PRO A 163 -18.57 -43.77 -13.72
N ILE A 164 -19.33 -42.67 -13.70
CA ILE A 164 -18.82 -41.31 -13.93
C ILE A 164 -18.19 -40.80 -12.65
N ALA A 165 -16.96 -40.30 -12.74
CA ALA A 165 -16.24 -39.78 -11.58
C ALA A 165 -16.61 -38.32 -11.30
N THR A 166 -16.53 -37.44 -12.29
CA THR A 166 -16.81 -36.00 -12.12
C THR A 166 -17.36 -35.37 -13.41
N VAL A 167 -17.96 -34.19 -13.24
CA VAL A 167 -18.36 -33.28 -14.34
C VAL A 167 -17.52 -32.01 -14.23
N ASN A 168 -16.89 -31.61 -15.35
CA ASN A 168 -16.09 -30.38 -15.51
C ASN A 168 -14.97 -30.20 -14.47
N LYS A 169 -14.19 -31.26 -14.19
CA LYS A 169 -13.04 -31.21 -13.27
C LYS A 169 -11.82 -31.93 -13.81
N THR A 170 -10.65 -31.42 -13.44
CA THR A 170 -9.32 -31.97 -13.80
C THR A 170 -8.78 -32.96 -12.77
N ILE A 171 -9.61 -33.36 -11.80
CA ILE A 171 -9.25 -34.30 -10.74
C ILE A 171 -9.93 -35.65 -10.97
N SER A 172 -9.44 -36.70 -10.31
CA SER A 172 -10.01 -38.05 -10.43
C SER A 172 -10.05 -38.58 -11.88
N LEU A 173 -9.00 -38.32 -12.67
CA LEU A 173 -8.92 -38.76 -14.07
C LEU A 173 -8.46 -40.22 -14.21
N VAL A 174 -7.50 -40.66 -13.38
CA VAL A 174 -6.84 -41.97 -13.54
C VAL A 174 -7.81 -43.14 -13.27
N ASP A 175 -7.95 -44.04 -14.24
CA ASP A 175 -8.84 -45.21 -14.24
C ASP A 175 -10.34 -44.85 -14.19
N LYS A 176 -10.70 -43.66 -14.66
CA LYS A 176 -12.05 -43.08 -14.54
C LYS A 176 -12.57 -42.57 -15.88
N LEU A 177 -13.85 -42.20 -15.84
CA LEU A 177 -14.57 -41.55 -16.93
C LEU A 177 -15.17 -40.24 -16.39
N ASN A 178 -14.99 -39.14 -17.13
CA ASN A 178 -15.36 -37.79 -16.72
C ASN A 178 -16.09 -37.07 -17.85
N ILE A 179 -17.04 -36.20 -17.49
CA ILE A 179 -17.85 -35.41 -18.43
C ILE A 179 -17.27 -34.00 -18.54
N TYR A 180 -17.19 -33.48 -19.77
CA TYR A 180 -16.94 -32.07 -20.04
C TYR A 180 -18.01 -31.55 -20.99
N ASP A 181 -18.77 -30.55 -20.56
CA ASP A 181 -19.90 -29.98 -21.30
C ASP A 181 -19.62 -28.52 -21.67
N GLU A 182 -20.66 -27.82 -22.15
CA GLU A 182 -20.56 -26.43 -22.53
C GLU A 182 -19.96 -25.53 -21.45
N ASN A 183 -20.04 -25.85 -20.17
CA ASN A 183 -19.45 -25.05 -19.08
C ASN A 183 -17.93 -25.20 -18.97
N TRP A 184 -17.31 -26.03 -19.81
CA TRP A 184 -15.87 -26.18 -19.89
C TRP A 184 -15.26 -25.27 -20.98
N ASN A 185 -14.15 -24.62 -20.65
CA ASN A 185 -13.37 -23.89 -21.63
C ASN A 185 -12.59 -24.89 -22.50
N ILE A 186 -13.00 -25.02 -23.76
CA ILE A 186 -12.44 -25.99 -24.72
C ILE A 186 -10.93 -25.83 -24.93
N GLU A 187 -10.36 -24.64 -24.74
CA GLU A 187 -8.91 -24.41 -24.86
C GLU A 187 -8.11 -25.16 -23.78
N ASN A 188 -8.75 -25.53 -22.67
CA ASN A 188 -8.12 -26.35 -21.63
C ASN A 188 -8.33 -27.83 -21.93
N ASN A 189 -7.26 -28.53 -22.29
CA ASN A 189 -7.24 -29.98 -22.43
C ASN A 189 -7.01 -30.66 -21.05
N PRO A 190 -8.03 -31.31 -20.46
CA PRO A 190 -7.89 -32.00 -19.17
C PRO A 190 -7.01 -33.25 -19.24
N GLY A 191 -6.91 -33.87 -20.42
CA GLY A 191 -6.08 -35.05 -20.70
C GLY A 191 -4.61 -34.74 -20.96
N LYS A 192 -4.19 -33.47 -20.99
CA LYS A 192 -2.82 -33.06 -21.39
C LYS A 192 -1.69 -33.76 -20.63
N ASN A 193 -1.91 -34.09 -19.36
CA ASN A 193 -0.91 -34.72 -18.49
C ASN A 193 -1.11 -36.23 -18.33
N LEU A 194 -2.03 -36.83 -19.08
CA LEU A 194 -2.26 -38.26 -19.10
C LEU A 194 -1.36 -38.91 -20.16
N ASP A 195 -0.90 -40.13 -19.88
CA ASP A 195 -0.10 -40.92 -20.82
C ASP A 195 -0.97 -41.50 -21.95
N TYR A 196 -2.22 -41.86 -21.63
CA TYR A 196 -3.19 -42.38 -22.57
C TYR A 196 -4.64 -42.05 -22.18
N TYR A 197 -5.46 -41.56 -23.11
CA TYR A 197 -6.89 -41.33 -22.91
C TYR A 197 -7.72 -41.47 -24.19
N ILE A 198 -9.01 -41.75 -24.02
CA ILE A 198 -10.02 -41.77 -25.07
C ILE A 198 -11.03 -40.66 -24.80
N VAL A 199 -11.49 -39.99 -25.86
CA VAL A 199 -12.58 -39.02 -25.80
C VAL A 199 -13.71 -39.49 -26.71
N ALA A 200 -14.89 -39.73 -26.17
CA ALA A 200 -16.10 -39.86 -26.98
C ALA A 200 -16.79 -38.49 -27.06
N VAL A 201 -17.09 -38.04 -28.29
CA VAL A 201 -17.87 -36.84 -28.59
C VAL A 201 -19.33 -37.24 -28.68
N VAL A 202 -20.18 -36.64 -27.86
CA VAL A 202 -21.60 -37.02 -27.75
C VAL A 202 -22.48 -35.81 -28.03
N GLU A 203 -23.42 -35.95 -28.97
CA GLU A 203 -24.43 -34.95 -29.35
C GLU A 203 -25.83 -35.54 -29.19
N GLU A 204 -26.74 -34.81 -28.53
CA GLU A 204 -28.11 -35.29 -28.24
C GLU A 204 -28.19 -36.70 -27.61
N GLY A 205 -27.17 -37.10 -26.85
CA GLY A 205 -27.06 -38.42 -26.22
C GLY A 205 -26.49 -39.53 -27.11
N ARG A 206 -26.08 -39.22 -28.34
CA ARG A 206 -25.51 -40.17 -29.31
C ARG A 206 -24.03 -39.91 -29.54
N VAL A 207 -23.24 -40.97 -29.65
CA VAL A 207 -21.80 -40.86 -29.94
C VAL A 207 -21.59 -40.52 -31.41
N GLU A 208 -20.94 -39.40 -31.68
CA GLU A 208 -20.61 -38.99 -33.05
C GLU A 208 -19.21 -39.45 -33.45
N GLU A 209 -18.22 -39.24 -32.57
CA GLU A 209 -16.83 -39.61 -32.84
C GLU A 209 -16.12 -40.12 -31.57
N ILE A 210 -15.15 -41.02 -31.74
CA ILE A 210 -14.31 -41.54 -30.65
C ILE A 210 -12.84 -41.32 -31.00
N TRP A 211 -12.13 -40.55 -30.17
CA TRP A 211 -10.79 -40.08 -30.44
C TRP A 211 -9.79 -40.63 -29.43
N GLU A 212 -8.62 -41.03 -29.93
CA GLU A 212 -7.51 -41.50 -29.10
C GLU A 212 -6.47 -40.39 -28.91
N ASN A 213 -6.13 -40.11 -27.65
CA ASN A 213 -5.09 -39.15 -27.24
C ASN A 213 -5.22 -37.76 -27.89
N ARG A 214 -6.44 -37.37 -28.22
CA ARG A 214 -6.75 -36.10 -28.86
C ARG A 214 -7.88 -35.40 -28.12
N TRP A 215 -7.68 -34.12 -27.86
CA TRP A 215 -8.70 -33.25 -27.32
C TRP A 215 -9.40 -32.49 -28.46
N PRO A 216 -10.74 -32.37 -28.43
CA PRO A 216 -11.51 -31.59 -29.41
C PRO A 216 -11.18 -30.11 -29.41
N ASP A 217 -11.31 -29.47 -30.58
CA ASP A 217 -11.05 -28.04 -30.77
C ASP A 217 -12.32 -27.18 -30.59
N GLU A 218 -13.51 -27.79 -30.65
CA GLU A 218 -14.83 -27.15 -30.55
C GLU A 218 -15.76 -27.99 -29.67
N MET A 219 -16.70 -27.35 -28.97
CA MET A 219 -17.71 -28.04 -28.16
C MET A 219 -18.86 -28.54 -29.05
N PRO A 220 -19.35 -29.79 -28.88
CA PRO A 220 -20.52 -30.29 -29.60
C PRO A 220 -21.78 -29.45 -29.32
N GLU A 221 -22.67 -29.33 -30.30
CA GLU A 221 -23.98 -28.68 -30.12
C GLU A 221 -24.86 -29.56 -29.20
N ASP A 222 -25.43 -28.96 -28.15
CA ASP A 222 -26.27 -29.65 -27.15
C ASP A 222 -25.68 -31.00 -26.68
N GLY A 223 -24.36 -31.02 -26.45
CA GLY A 223 -23.58 -32.24 -26.24
C GLY A 223 -22.51 -32.14 -25.16
N TYR A 224 -21.69 -33.18 -25.06
CA TYR A 224 -20.60 -33.29 -24.09
C TYR A 224 -19.50 -34.24 -24.57
N PHE A 225 -18.36 -34.20 -23.88
CA PHE A 225 -17.27 -35.16 -24.02
C PHE A 225 -17.22 -36.13 -22.85
N LEU A 226 -17.02 -37.42 -23.17
CA LEU A 226 -16.61 -38.42 -22.18
C LEU A 226 -15.12 -38.70 -22.32
N LEU A 227 -14.34 -38.19 -21.38
CA LEU A 227 -12.90 -38.48 -21.29
C LEU A 227 -12.70 -39.70 -20.39
N GLY A 228 -12.22 -40.78 -20.98
CA GLY A 228 -11.83 -42.02 -20.30
C GLY A 228 -10.31 -42.17 -20.22
N HIS A 229 -9.79 -42.59 -19.07
CA HIS A 229 -8.40 -43.01 -18.89
C HIS A 229 -8.35 -44.41 -18.28
N GLY A 230 -7.33 -45.21 -18.63
CA GLY A 230 -7.12 -46.54 -18.07
C GLY A 230 -8.37 -47.40 -18.21
N LYS A 231 -8.99 -47.81 -17.09
CA LYS A 231 -10.27 -48.54 -17.12
C LYS A 231 -11.41 -47.81 -17.83
N GLY A 232 -11.50 -46.48 -17.73
CA GLY A 232 -12.52 -45.71 -18.43
C GLY A 232 -12.28 -45.67 -19.94
N ALA A 233 -11.01 -45.57 -20.36
CA ALA A 233 -10.63 -45.68 -21.77
C ALA A 233 -10.95 -47.08 -22.32
N GLN A 234 -10.63 -48.12 -21.56
CA GLN A 234 -10.95 -49.50 -21.92
C GLN A 234 -12.46 -49.71 -22.06
N PHE A 235 -13.26 -49.17 -21.14
CA PHE A 235 -14.71 -49.22 -21.23
C PHE A 235 -15.23 -48.61 -22.54
N LEU A 236 -14.77 -47.41 -22.90
CA LEU A 236 -15.17 -46.75 -24.15
C LEU A 236 -14.79 -47.59 -25.37
N LEU A 237 -13.56 -48.12 -25.43
CA LEU A 237 -13.09 -48.92 -26.58
C LEU A 237 -13.78 -50.28 -26.74
N GLU A 238 -14.21 -50.89 -25.64
CA GLU A 238 -14.80 -52.24 -25.66
C GLU A 238 -16.32 -52.24 -25.81
N ASN A 239 -16.99 -51.13 -25.47
CA ASN A 239 -18.45 -51.10 -25.28
C ASN A 239 -19.17 -49.98 -26.02
N VAL A 240 -18.45 -49.03 -26.62
CA VAL A 240 -19.04 -47.85 -27.27
C VAL A 240 -18.51 -47.72 -28.69
N ASP A 241 -19.42 -47.72 -29.67
CA ASP A 241 -19.15 -47.47 -31.08
C ASP A 241 -19.74 -46.12 -31.54
N GLU A 242 -19.28 -45.62 -32.69
CA GLU A 242 -19.91 -44.47 -33.34
C GLU A 242 -21.38 -44.78 -33.63
N ARG A 243 -22.25 -43.81 -33.35
CA ARG A 243 -23.71 -43.83 -33.47
C ARG A 243 -24.47 -44.58 -32.38
N ASP A 244 -23.79 -45.12 -31.37
CA ASP A 244 -24.43 -45.69 -30.19
C ASP A 244 -25.13 -44.61 -29.38
N ASP A 245 -26.29 -44.96 -28.81
CA ASP A 245 -26.97 -44.14 -27.82
C ASP A 245 -26.37 -44.41 -26.43
N LEU A 246 -26.02 -43.35 -25.71
CA LEU A 246 -25.55 -43.41 -24.33
C LEU A 246 -26.62 -42.92 -23.37
N VAL A 247 -26.81 -43.65 -22.28
CA VAL A 247 -27.71 -43.23 -21.19
C VAL A 247 -26.87 -42.79 -19.99
N LEU A 248 -26.98 -41.52 -19.63
CA LEU A 248 -26.38 -40.97 -18.42
C LEU A 248 -27.38 -41.03 -17.25
N ASP A 249 -26.91 -41.51 -16.10
CA ASP A 249 -27.60 -41.43 -14.82
C ASP A 249 -26.72 -40.60 -13.88
N LEU A 250 -27.01 -39.30 -13.77
CA LEU A 250 -26.27 -38.35 -12.94
C LEU A 250 -27.17 -37.88 -11.80
N ASN A 251 -26.80 -38.21 -10.57
CA ASN A 251 -27.56 -37.83 -9.39
C ASN A 251 -26.67 -37.14 -8.35
N VAL A 252 -27.08 -35.93 -7.96
CA VAL A 252 -26.46 -35.16 -6.88
C VAL A 252 -27.47 -35.00 -5.76
N ALA A 253 -27.13 -35.47 -4.56
CA ALA A 253 -27.99 -35.41 -3.40
C ALA A 253 -27.45 -34.42 -2.34
N PRO A 254 -28.34 -33.75 -1.57
CA PRO A 254 -29.80 -33.81 -1.68
C PRO A 254 -30.36 -32.99 -2.85
N GLU A 255 -31.42 -33.51 -3.46
CA GLU A 255 -32.25 -32.75 -4.40
C GLU A 255 -33.08 -31.69 -3.68
N ASN A 256 -33.21 -30.52 -4.29
CA ASN A 256 -34.09 -29.44 -3.83
C ASN A 256 -34.33 -28.43 -4.96
N ASP A 257 -35.14 -27.39 -4.69
CA ASP A 257 -35.38 -26.25 -5.58
C ASP A 257 -34.24 -25.21 -5.49
N TRP A 258 -33.01 -25.63 -5.78
CA TRP A 258 -31.84 -24.74 -5.70
C TRP A 258 -31.96 -23.57 -6.71
N GLU A 259 -31.66 -22.34 -6.25
CA GLU A 259 -31.30 -21.20 -7.11
C GLU A 259 -29.82 -21.34 -7.51
N PHE A 260 -28.95 -21.60 -6.53
CA PHE A 260 -27.57 -21.97 -6.77
C PHE A 260 -26.98 -22.81 -5.63
N VAL A 261 -25.89 -23.52 -5.93
CA VAL A 261 -25.05 -24.23 -4.95
C VAL A 261 -23.58 -23.88 -5.18
N LEU A 262 -22.89 -23.45 -4.12
CA LEU A 262 -21.45 -23.20 -4.08
C LEU A 262 -20.76 -24.21 -3.16
N GLY A 263 -19.85 -25.00 -3.70
CA GLY A 263 -18.92 -25.80 -2.91
C GLY A 263 -18.12 -24.95 -1.92
N ALA A 264 -18.07 -25.36 -0.66
CA ALA A 264 -17.33 -24.66 0.39
C ALA A 264 -16.25 -25.58 0.99
N HIS A 265 -15.99 -25.48 2.29
CA HIS A 265 -15.06 -26.35 3.00
C HIS A 265 -15.70 -26.94 4.25
N THR A 266 -15.35 -26.43 5.43
CA THR A 266 -15.74 -27.02 6.70
C THR A 266 -16.73 -26.11 7.41
N LEU A 267 -17.74 -26.72 8.04
CA LEU A 267 -18.70 -26.02 8.88
C LEU A 267 -17.98 -25.44 10.11
N LEU A 268 -18.29 -24.20 10.44
CA LEU A 268 -17.69 -23.47 11.56
C LEU A 268 -18.71 -23.20 12.67
N VAL A 269 -19.94 -22.84 12.28
CA VAL A 269 -21.02 -22.47 13.20
C VAL A 269 -22.28 -23.25 12.82
N GLN A 270 -22.92 -23.85 13.83
CA GLN A 270 -24.23 -24.48 13.71
C GLN A 270 -25.07 -24.13 14.92
N GLY A 271 -26.30 -23.69 14.70
CA GLY A 271 -27.20 -23.32 15.79
C GLY A 271 -26.74 -22.12 16.62
N GLY A 272 -25.93 -21.22 16.04
CA GLY A 272 -25.32 -20.09 16.75
C GLY A 272 -24.18 -20.48 17.71
N ALA A 273 -23.64 -21.68 17.55
CA ALA A 273 -22.54 -22.19 18.36
C ALA A 273 -21.45 -22.79 17.47
N ARG A 274 -20.23 -22.80 17.99
CA ARG A 274 -19.08 -23.43 17.32
C ARG A 274 -19.28 -24.95 17.23
N VAL A 275 -18.91 -25.53 16.09
CA VAL A 275 -18.87 -26.99 15.88
C VAL A 275 -17.43 -27.53 15.82
N PRO A 276 -17.22 -28.85 15.99
CA PRO A 276 -15.94 -29.47 15.68
C PRO A 276 -15.54 -29.21 14.23
N ILE A 277 -14.33 -28.68 14.05
CA ILE A 277 -13.80 -28.36 12.72
C ILE A 277 -13.23 -29.66 12.13
N GLU A 278 -13.99 -30.31 11.26
CA GLU A 278 -13.64 -31.60 10.67
C GLU A 278 -12.43 -31.50 9.72
N ARG A 279 -12.26 -30.35 9.06
CA ARG A 279 -11.14 -30.08 8.15
C ARG A 279 -10.41 -28.81 8.55
N ASN A 280 -9.46 -28.92 9.48
CA ASN A 280 -8.77 -27.77 10.02
C ASN A 280 -7.55 -27.35 9.17
N ILE A 281 -7.52 -26.08 8.76
CA ILE A 281 -6.34 -25.44 8.17
C ILE A 281 -5.67 -24.59 9.24
N THR A 282 -4.64 -25.16 9.87
CA THR A 282 -3.99 -24.59 11.05
C THR A 282 -3.26 -23.28 10.75
N GLY A 283 -3.21 -22.41 11.76
CA GLY A 283 -2.46 -21.16 11.73
C GLY A 283 -3.30 -19.94 11.34
N TYR A 284 -2.64 -18.79 11.33
CA TYR A 284 -3.24 -17.51 11.03
C TYR A 284 -3.06 -17.19 9.55
N HIS A 285 -4.16 -17.16 8.83
CA HIS A 285 -4.20 -16.88 7.40
C HIS A 285 -5.28 -15.84 7.11
N ALA A 286 -5.24 -15.28 5.90
CA ALA A 286 -6.41 -14.64 5.33
C ALA A 286 -7.52 -15.69 5.17
N ARG A 287 -8.78 -15.30 5.36
CA ARG A 287 -9.95 -16.22 5.36
C ARG A 287 -11.11 -15.59 4.61
N THR A 288 -11.88 -16.43 3.93
CA THR A 288 -13.21 -16.08 3.43
C THR A 288 -14.23 -17.02 4.05
N ALA A 289 -15.38 -16.50 4.46
CA ALA A 289 -16.48 -17.29 5.00
C ALA A 289 -17.84 -16.72 4.61
N VAL A 290 -18.83 -17.60 4.66
CA VAL A 290 -20.24 -17.26 4.47
C VAL A 290 -21.04 -17.80 5.65
N GLY A 291 -22.07 -17.07 6.06
CA GLY A 291 -23.04 -17.56 7.04
C GLY A 291 -24.33 -16.74 7.03
N TYR A 292 -25.35 -17.20 7.73
CA TYR A 292 -26.65 -16.52 7.78
C TYR A 292 -27.23 -16.45 9.20
N SER A 293 -28.13 -15.49 9.42
CA SER A 293 -28.81 -15.25 10.70
C SER A 293 -29.87 -16.31 11.00
N GLN A 294 -30.28 -16.43 12.26
CA GLN A 294 -31.26 -17.42 12.72
C GLN A 294 -32.64 -17.33 12.03
N ASN A 295 -33.01 -16.14 11.57
CA ASN A 295 -34.27 -15.91 10.85
C ASN A 295 -34.13 -16.06 9.33
N ASP A 296 -32.96 -16.49 8.85
CA ASP A 296 -32.67 -16.73 7.43
C ASP A 296 -32.72 -15.48 6.53
N GLN A 297 -32.76 -14.28 7.12
CA GLN A 297 -32.92 -13.02 6.38
C GLN A 297 -31.60 -12.31 6.05
N THR A 298 -30.57 -12.47 6.87
CA THR A 298 -29.29 -11.77 6.69
C THR A 298 -28.21 -12.77 6.32
N LEU A 299 -27.62 -12.61 5.14
CA LEU A 299 -26.41 -13.28 4.70
C LEU A 299 -25.19 -12.44 5.08
N TYR A 300 -24.14 -13.09 5.53
CA TYR A 300 -22.86 -12.50 5.94
C TYR A 300 -21.77 -13.04 5.03
N TRP A 301 -21.09 -12.17 4.31
CA TRP A 301 -19.79 -12.45 3.70
C TRP A 301 -18.71 -11.90 4.60
N ILE A 302 -17.68 -12.69 4.87
CA ILE A 302 -16.60 -12.30 5.78
C ILE A 302 -15.27 -12.52 5.08
N ALA A 303 -14.47 -11.46 4.95
CA ALA A 303 -13.12 -11.52 4.43
C ALA A 303 -12.13 -11.02 5.49
N VAL A 304 -11.16 -11.84 5.86
CA VAL A 304 -10.12 -11.55 6.87
C VAL A 304 -8.80 -11.35 6.15
N GLU A 305 -8.12 -10.24 6.40
CA GLU A 305 -6.77 -10.02 5.87
C GLU A 305 -5.69 -10.74 6.67
N SER A 306 -4.63 -11.14 5.98
CA SER A 306 -3.33 -11.46 6.60
C SER A 306 -2.24 -10.74 5.83
N SER A 307 -1.88 -9.54 6.29
CA SER A 307 -1.05 -8.56 5.58
C SER A 307 -0.18 -7.78 6.58
N LYS A 308 0.63 -6.81 6.12
CA LYS A 308 1.36 -5.92 7.03
C LYS A 308 0.37 -5.07 7.83
N GLY A 309 0.20 -5.40 9.11
CA GLY A 309 -0.78 -4.75 10.00
C GLY A 309 -2.12 -5.49 10.13
N SER A 310 -2.23 -6.72 9.63
CA SER A 310 -3.34 -7.63 9.93
C SER A 310 -2.81 -9.03 10.24
N SER A 311 -3.17 -9.59 11.39
CA SER A 311 -2.61 -10.86 11.88
C SER A 311 -3.11 -12.11 11.15
N GLY A 312 -4.26 -12.02 10.46
CA GLY A 312 -5.06 -13.15 10.01
C GLY A 312 -5.85 -13.78 11.17
N MET A 313 -6.56 -14.88 10.88
CA MET A 313 -7.30 -15.64 11.90
C MET A 313 -7.08 -17.16 11.74
N THR A 314 -7.15 -17.85 12.87
CA THR A 314 -7.43 -19.28 12.92
C THR A 314 -8.90 -19.56 12.56
N LEU A 315 -9.26 -20.80 12.24
CA LEU A 315 -10.67 -21.14 11.97
C LEU A 315 -11.53 -21.08 13.24
N GLU A 316 -10.92 -21.38 14.40
CA GLU A 316 -11.45 -21.15 15.75
C GLU A 316 -11.91 -19.69 15.92
N GLU A 317 -11.00 -18.74 15.75
CA GLU A 317 -11.26 -17.29 15.96
C GLU A 317 -12.27 -16.75 14.94
N LEU A 318 -12.23 -17.25 13.71
CA LEU A 318 -13.22 -16.91 12.69
C LEU A 318 -14.62 -17.38 13.09
N ALA A 319 -14.77 -18.60 13.59
CA ALA A 319 -16.05 -19.13 14.08
C ALA A 319 -16.58 -18.30 15.27
N ASP A 320 -15.71 -17.95 16.21
CA ASP A 320 -16.06 -17.11 17.36
C ASP A 320 -16.50 -15.70 16.91
N PHE A 321 -15.84 -15.12 15.91
CA PHE A 321 -16.23 -13.83 15.32
C PHE A 321 -17.56 -13.93 14.55
N MET A 322 -17.81 -15.00 13.80
CA MET A 322 -19.09 -15.26 13.15
C MET A 322 -20.24 -15.30 14.18
N ILE A 323 -20.05 -16.00 15.29
CA ILE A 323 -21.01 -16.07 16.40
C ILE A 323 -21.22 -14.68 17.01
N TYR A 324 -20.14 -13.91 17.19
CA TYR A 324 -20.23 -12.52 17.66
C TYR A 324 -21.11 -11.65 16.75
N LEU A 325 -21.01 -11.81 15.43
CA LEU A 325 -21.84 -11.10 14.45
C LEU A 325 -23.32 -11.54 14.45
N GLY A 326 -23.66 -12.62 15.16
CA GLY A 326 -25.01 -13.21 15.15
C GLY A 326 -25.24 -14.23 14.04
N VAL A 327 -24.18 -14.77 13.44
CA VAL A 327 -24.29 -15.87 12.48
C VAL A 327 -24.80 -17.12 13.20
N TYR A 328 -25.87 -17.72 12.65
CA TYR A 328 -26.50 -18.93 13.17
C TYR A 328 -25.96 -20.20 12.51
N GLN A 329 -25.68 -20.15 11.22
CA GLN A 329 -25.06 -21.21 10.43
C GLN A 329 -23.95 -20.60 9.59
N GLY A 330 -22.76 -21.20 9.58
CA GLY A 330 -21.59 -20.60 8.95
C GLY A 330 -20.54 -21.60 8.50
N VAL A 331 -19.97 -21.36 7.32
CA VAL A 331 -19.00 -22.25 6.65
C VAL A 331 -17.79 -21.46 6.17
N ASN A 332 -16.62 -22.11 6.23
CA ASN A 332 -15.38 -21.58 5.65
C ASN A 332 -15.36 -21.77 4.13
N LEU A 333 -14.96 -20.75 3.38
CA LEU A 333 -14.64 -20.78 1.95
C LEU A 333 -13.11 -20.83 1.75
N ASP A 334 -12.63 -20.80 0.50
CA ASP A 334 -11.18 -20.77 0.26
C ASP A 334 -10.54 -19.48 0.81
N GLY A 335 -9.33 -19.60 1.33
CA GLY A 335 -8.64 -18.54 2.05
C GLY A 335 -7.23 -18.26 1.51
N GLY A 336 -6.37 -17.73 2.37
CA GLY A 336 -5.00 -17.37 2.01
C GLY A 336 -4.97 -16.37 0.84
N GLY A 337 -4.14 -16.63 -0.17
CA GLY A 337 -4.02 -15.77 -1.35
C GLY A 337 -5.28 -15.67 -2.22
N SER A 338 -6.27 -16.54 -2.03
CA SER A 338 -7.55 -16.48 -2.74
C SER A 338 -8.52 -15.46 -2.14
N THR A 339 -8.34 -15.11 -0.85
CA THR A 339 -9.21 -14.19 -0.09
C THR A 339 -9.31 -12.85 -0.81
N THR A 340 -10.46 -12.61 -1.43
CA THR A 340 -10.72 -11.39 -2.21
C THR A 340 -12.15 -10.94 -1.94
N LEU A 341 -12.30 -9.65 -1.65
CA LEU A 341 -13.56 -8.94 -1.58
C LEU A 341 -13.42 -7.68 -2.44
N VAL A 342 -14.26 -7.58 -3.47
CA VAL A 342 -14.42 -6.35 -4.25
C VAL A 342 -15.81 -5.79 -3.98
N SER A 343 -15.93 -4.47 -3.95
CA SER A 343 -17.21 -3.78 -3.81
C SER A 343 -17.09 -2.40 -4.42
N ARG A 344 -18.20 -1.88 -4.95
CA ARG A 344 -18.30 -0.44 -5.16
C ARG A 344 -18.43 0.28 -3.81
N HIS A 345 -17.91 1.50 -3.74
CA HIS A 345 -18.20 2.42 -2.65
C HIS A 345 -19.51 3.19 -2.94
N PRO A 346 -20.11 3.84 -1.93
CA PRO A 346 -21.27 4.70 -2.14
C PRO A 346 -21.06 5.70 -3.29
N GLY A 347 -21.92 5.64 -4.29
CA GLY A 347 -21.88 6.52 -5.47
C GLY A 347 -20.87 6.14 -6.56
N ASP A 348 -20.07 5.08 -6.38
CA ASP A 348 -19.15 4.58 -7.42
C ASP A 348 -19.81 3.57 -8.34
N HIS A 349 -19.62 3.76 -9.65
CA HIS A 349 -20.03 2.76 -10.65
C HIS A 349 -19.04 1.60 -10.76
N SER A 350 -17.76 1.83 -10.44
CA SER A 350 -16.69 0.83 -10.52
C SER A 350 -16.49 0.10 -9.20
N LEU A 351 -16.06 -1.16 -9.31
CA LEU A 351 -15.60 -1.94 -8.16
C LEU A 351 -14.24 -1.44 -7.69
N SER A 352 -14.01 -1.56 -6.38
CA SER A 352 -12.72 -1.37 -5.73
C SER A 352 -12.34 -2.64 -4.97
N LEU A 353 -11.05 -2.97 -4.94
CA LEU A 353 -10.52 -4.01 -4.06
C LEU A 353 -10.56 -3.53 -2.61
N ILE A 354 -11.29 -4.23 -1.76
CA ILE A 354 -11.55 -3.81 -0.37
C ILE A 354 -10.45 -4.30 0.58
N ASN A 355 -10.03 -5.56 0.43
CA ASN A 355 -9.02 -6.16 1.30
C ASN A 355 -7.65 -6.26 0.61
N VAL A 356 -6.58 -6.22 1.42
CA VAL A 356 -5.22 -6.49 0.93
C VAL A 356 -4.98 -8.00 0.79
N PRO A 357 -4.68 -8.52 -0.42
CA PRO A 357 -4.39 -9.93 -0.61
C PRO A 357 -3.12 -10.36 0.14
N GLN A 358 -3.11 -11.56 0.71
CA GLN A 358 -1.99 -12.04 1.56
C GLN A 358 -0.63 -12.04 0.84
N GLN A 359 -0.62 -12.24 -0.48
CA GLN A 359 0.60 -12.25 -1.31
C GLN A 359 0.85 -10.91 -2.02
N GLY A 360 0.05 -9.87 -1.74
CA GLY A 360 0.13 -8.56 -2.39
C GLY A 360 -0.39 -8.51 -3.83
N VAL A 361 -0.78 -9.65 -4.40
CA VAL A 361 -1.36 -9.79 -5.75
C VAL A 361 -2.65 -10.61 -5.69
N LEU A 362 -3.59 -10.31 -6.59
CA LEU A 362 -4.83 -11.08 -6.74
C LEU A 362 -4.53 -12.44 -7.37
N ARG A 363 -5.12 -13.49 -6.80
CA ARG A 363 -5.04 -14.86 -7.34
C ARG A 363 -6.19 -15.11 -8.31
N ASN A 364 -5.90 -15.86 -9.37
CA ASN A 364 -6.93 -16.43 -10.23
C ASN A 364 -7.60 -17.62 -9.54
N VAL A 365 -8.91 -17.55 -9.39
CA VAL A 365 -9.75 -18.59 -8.76
C VAL A 365 -10.82 -19.03 -9.76
N PRO A 366 -11.40 -20.24 -9.62
CA PRO A 366 -12.39 -20.72 -10.57
C PRO A 366 -13.80 -20.24 -10.29
N ASP A 367 -14.11 -19.77 -9.08
CA ASP A 367 -15.48 -19.43 -8.69
C ASP A 367 -15.54 -18.37 -7.57
N GLY A 368 -16.73 -17.79 -7.42
CA GLY A 368 -17.04 -16.75 -6.46
C GLY A 368 -18.54 -16.48 -6.34
N LEU A 369 -18.89 -15.61 -5.39
CA LEU A 369 -20.26 -15.11 -5.20
C LEU A 369 -20.32 -13.65 -5.59
N GLY A 370 -21.28 -13.31 -6.44
CA GLY A 370 -21.60 -11.95 -6.86
C GLY A 370 -22.87 -11.45 -6.20
N LEU A 371 -22.89 -10.17 -5.83
CA LEU A 371 -24.06 -9.43 -5.39
C LEU A 371 -24.50 -8.51 -6.52
N PHE A 372 -25.78 -8.46 -6.81
CA PHE A 372 -26.36 -7.70 -7.91
C PHE A 372 -27.49 -6.81 -7.38
N SER A 373 -27.58 -5.58 -7.90
CA SER A 373 -28.75 -4.73 -7.68
C SER A 373 -29.71 -4.86 -8.87
N LEU A 374 -30.95 -5.24 -8.58
CA LEU A 374 -32.07 -5.28 -9.51
C LEU A 374 -32.94 -4.02 -9.41
N ALA A 375 -32.53 -3.04 -8.59
CA ALA A 375 -33.29 -1.81 -8.43
C ALA A 375 -33.36 -1.03 -9.76
N PRO A 376 -34.53 -0.44 -10.07
CA PRO A 376 -34.63 0.48 -11.20
C PRO A 376 -33.80 1.73 -10.91
N LYS A 377 -33.58 2.55 -11.94
CA LYS A 377 -33.00 3.89 -11.76
C LYS A 377 -33.88 4.70 -10.79
N GLY A 378 -33.33 5.08 -9.64
CA GLY A 378 -34.01 5.89 -8.65
C GLY A 378 -33.86 7.40 -8.87
N ASN A 379 -34.57 8.18 -8.06
CA ASN A 379 -34.37 9.62 -7.95
C ASN A 379 -33.12 9.94 -7.10
N LEU A 380 -32.49 11.10 -7.34
CA LEU A 380 -31.33 11.54 -6.55
C LEU A 380 -31.71 11.69 -5.07
N LYS A 381 -30.99 10.99 -4.20
CA LYS A 381 -31.20 10.99 -2.74
C LYS A 381 -30.21 11.90 -2.03
N TYR A 382 -28.92 11.77 -2.33
CA TYR A 382 -27.88 12.64 -1.78
C TYR A 382 -26.62 12.65 -2.66
N VAL A 383 -25.76 13.65 -2.42
CA VAL A 383 -24.43 13.75 -3.02
C VAL A 383 -23.33 13.53 -1.97
N LEU A 384 -22.25 12.93 -2.40
CA LEU A 384 -21.01 12.70 -1.66
C LEU A 384 -19.95 13.57 -2.29
N VAL A 385 -19.42 14.51 -1.51
CA VAL A 385 -18.43 15.46 -2.01
C VAL A 385 -17.14 15.20 -1.27
N LYS A 386 -16.07 14.93 -2.03
CA LYS A 386 -14.74 14.82 -1.47
C LYS A 386 -14.15 16.23 -1.36
N ILE A 387 -14.03 16.70 -0.12
CA ILE A 387 -13.40 17.98 0.20
C ILE A 387 -12.15 17.68 1.03
N PRO A 388 -11.02 18.34 0.77
CA PRO A 388 -9.86 18.27 1.65
C PRO A 388 -10.23 18.71 3.07
N ASP A 389 -9.58 18.07 4.04
CA ASP A 389 -9.65 18.40 5.45
C ASP A 389 -9.50 19.92 5.74
N PHE A 390 -8.57 20.56 5.01
CA PHE A 390 -8.38 22.00 5.00
C PHE A 390 -7.86 22.49 3.65
N ILE A 391 -8.03 23.77 3.35
CA ILE A 391 -7.42 24.49 2.23
C ILE A 391 -6.61 25.69 2.70
N LEU A 392 -5.59 26.08 1.95
CA LEU A 392 -4.81 27.28 2.21
C LEU A 392 -5.47 28.51 1.56
N ILE A 393 -5.09 29.69 2.04
CA ILE A 393 -5.41 30.97 1.41
C ILE A 393 -4.85 30.94 -0.02
N ASN A 394 -5.68 31.35 -0.97
CA ASN A 394 -5.46 31.32 -2.41
C ASN A 394 -5.37 29.95 -3.09
N GLU A 395 -5.36 28.85 -2.34
CA GLU A 395 -5.40 27.52 -2.93
C GLU A 395 -6.73 27.29 -3.62
N LYS A 396 -6.66 26.77 -4.85
CA LYS A 396 -7.80 26.36 -5.64
C LYS A 396 -7.93 24.85 -5.56
N VAL A 397 -9.12 24.37 -5.20
CA VAL A 397 -9.40 22.94 -5.11
C VAL A 397 -10.59 22.62 -6.00
N GLN A 398 -10.37 21.70 -6.93
CA GLN A 398 -11.43 21.10 -7.73
C GLN A 398 -12.21 20.10 -6.86
N LEU A 399 -13.49 20.37 -6.63
CA LEU A 399 -14.37 19.43 -5.93
C LEU A 399 -14.73 18.27 -6.86
N SER A 400 -14.70 17.06 -6.31
CA SER A 400 -15.26 15.87 -6.95
C SER A 400 -16.50 15.44 -6.17
N LEU A 401 -17.53 15.09 -6.91
CA LEU A 401 -18.81 14.67 -6.34
C LEU A 401 -19.20 13.31 -6.92
N LYS A 402 -19.82 12.49 -6.09
CA LYS A 402 -20.56 11.29 -6.47
C LYS A 402 -22.00 11.48 -6.04
N ALA A 403 -22.91 10.80 -6.71
CA ALA A 403 -24.33 10.89 -6.40
C ALA A 403 -24.92 9.52 -6.16
N VAL A 404 -25.93 9.49 -5.30
CA VAL A 404 -26.58 8.27 -4.83
C VAL A 404 -28.09 8.45 -4.95
N ASP A 405 -28.76 7.43 -5.49
CA ASP A 405 -30.21 7.41 -5.67
C ASP A 405 -30.97 6.87 -4.44
N GLU A 406 -32.30 6.85 -4.52
CA GLU A 406 -33.18 6.39 -3.42
C GLU A 406 -33.00 4.90 -3.04
N TYR A 407 -32.39 4.10 -3.92
CA TYR A 407 -32.04 2.69 -3.70
C TYR A 407 -30.58 2.51 -3.27
N ASP A 408 -29.90 3.60 -2.93
CA ASP A 408 -28.48 3.64 -2.61
C ASP A 408 -27.58 3.11 -3.75
N ASN A 409 -28.03 3.24 -5.00
CA ASN A 409 -27.23 2.98 -6.19
C ASN A 409 -26.51 4.26 -6.66
N PRO A 410 -25.37 4.12 -7.37
CA PRO A 410 -24.73 5.23 -8.06
C PRO A 410 -25.67 5.93 -9.03
N TYR A 411 -25.77 7.25 -8.90
CA TYR A 411 -26.56 8.11 -9.77
C TYR A 411 -25.61 8.93 -10.65
N SER A 412 -25.76 8.82 -11.97
CA SER A 412 -25.00 9.64 -12.91
C SER A 412 -25.65 11.03 -13.04
N LEU A 413 -24.88 12.07 -12.73
CA LEU A 413 -25.29 13.47 -12.88
C LEU A 413 -24.88 13.99 -14.27
N GLU A 414 -25.72 14.84 -14.85
CA GLU A 414 -25.42 15.62 -16.05
C GLU A 414 -24.77 16.97 -15.66
N ASP A 415 -24.05 17.59 -16.60
CA ASP A 415 -23.40 18.89 -16.38
C ASP A 415 -24.44 19.97 -16.00
N GLY A 416 -24.30 20.53 -14.80
CA GLY A 416 -25.19 21.58 -14.27
C GLY A 416 -26.24 21.10 -13.26
N ASP A 417 -26.35 19.79 -13.01
CA ASP A 417 -27.29 19.22 -12.03
C ASP A 417 -27.04 19.71 -10.59
N VAL A 418 -25.80 20.11 -10.29
CA VAL A 418 -25.41 20.62 -8.99
C VAL A 418 -24.72 21.97 -9.15
N SER A 419 -25.34 23.00 -8.57
CA SER A 419 -24.75 24.32 -8.41
C SER A 419 -24.04 24.43 -7.06
N TRP A 420 -22.95 25.18 -7.03
CA TRP A 420 -22.14 25.38 -5.83
C TRP A 420 -22.23 26.83 -5.37
N THR A 421 -22.42 27.03 -4.07
CA THR A 421 -22.46 28.38 -3.49
C THR A 421 -21.64 28.47 -2.21
N ALA A 422 -20.90 29.57 -2.05
CA ALA A 422 -20.30 29.92 -0.76
C ALA A 422 -21.37 30.51 0.16
N LYS A 423 -21.40 30.09 1.43
CA LYS A 423 -22.28 30.66 2.45
C LYS A 423 -21.61 31.72 3.32
N ASN A 424 -20.32 31.93 3.14
CA ASN A 424 -19.57 33.00 3.78
C ASN A 424 -18.45 33.52 2.86
N GLU A 425 -17.84 34.64 3.25
CA GLU A 425 -16.78 35.32 2.49
C GLU A 425 -15.39 34.67 2.63
N LEU A 426 -15.27 33.61 3.43
CA LEU A 426 -13.99 32.92 3.68
C LEU A 426 -13.57 32.05 2.49
N ILE A 427 -14.53 31.64 1.65
CA ILE A 427 -14.31 30.83 0.45
C ILE A 427 -14.99 31.50 -0.74
N HIS A 428 -14.31 31.48 -1.88
CA HIS A 428 -14.90 31.78 -3.18
C HIS A 428 -15.19 30.50 -3.94
N VAL A 429 -16.29 30.47 -4.69
CA VAL A 429 -16.73 29.31 -5.46
C VAL A 429 -16.92 29.75 -6.90
N ASP A 430 -16.28 29.04 -7.84
CA ASP A 430 -16.41 29.21 -9.29
C ASP A 430 -16.66 27.84 -9.92
N GLY A 431 -17.91 27.56 -10.29
CA GLY A 431 -18.35 26.21 -10.63
C GLY A 431 -18.04 25.24 -9.49
N SER A 432 -17.34 24.15 -9.80
CA SER A 432 -16.88 23.14 -8.83
C SER A 432 -15.53 23.47 -8.18
N ILE A 433 -14.94 24.63 -8.46
CA ILE A 433 -13.65 25.04 -7.88
C ILE A 433 -13.93 25.91 -6.66
N ILE A 434 -13.33 25.54 -5.53
CA ILE A 434 -13.32 26.37 -4.32
C ILE A 434 -11.95 27.03 -4.15
N LYS A 435 -11.93 28.27 -3.65
CA LYS A 435 -10.72 29.01 -3.35
C LYS A 435 -10.76 29.57 -1.93
N GLY A 436 -9.74 29.30 -1.13
CA GLY A 436 -9.59 29.91 0.20
C GLY A 436 -9.30 31.41 0.09
N ILE A 437 -10.03 32.24 0.84
CA ILE A 437 -9.90 33.71 0.80
C ILE A 437 -9.40 34.25 2.14
N GLN A 438 -9.99 33.81 3.26
CA GLN A 438 -9.64 34.25 4.61
C GLN A 438 -9.65 33.09 5.59
N PRO A 439 -8.80 33.12 6.63
CA PRO A 439 -8.74 32.06 7.63
C PRO A 439 -10.06 31.85 8.38
N GLY A 440 -10.39 30.59 8.68
CA GLY A 440 -11.57 30.21 9.45
C GLY A 440 -12.35 29.06 8.81
N ILE A 441 -13.57 28.80 9.28
CA ILE A 441 -14.41 27.72 8.74
C ILE A 441 -15.27 28.25 7.60
N GLY A 442 -14.86 27.94 6.37
CA GLY A 442 -15.62 28.20 5.17
C GLY A 442 -16.79 27.24 5.01
N LEU A 443 -17.88 27.72 4.41
CA LEU A 443 -19.10 26.94 4.21
C LEU A 443 -19.43 26.89 2.71
N VAL A 444 -19.48 25.69 2.16
CA VAL A 444 -19.80 25.43 0.75
C VAL A 444 -21.07 24.61 0.67
N GLN A 445 -22.03 25.04 -0.14
CA GLN A 445 -23.28 24.31 -0.36
C GLN A 445 -23.32 23.73 -1.78
N ALA A 446 -23.63 22.44 -1.86
CA ALA A 446 -24.05 21.77 -3.08
C ALA A 446 -25.58 21.82 -3.17
N LEU A 447 -26.12 22.35 -4.27
CA LEU A 447 -27.55 22.55 -4.49
C LEU A 447 -27.98 21.98 -5.84
N SER A 448 -28.95 21.07 -5.82
CA SER A 448 -29.75 20.61 -6.97
C SER A 448 -31.24 20.84 -6.69
N ASP A 449 -32.10 20.51 -7.67
CA ASP A 449 -33.57 20.57 -7.50
C ASP A 449 -34.08 19.62 -6.38
N GLN A 450 -33.32 18.57 -6.06
CA GLN A 450 -33.73 17.51 -5.12
C GLN A 450 -32.90 17.51 -3.84
N VAL A 451 -31.67 18.04 -3.86
CA VAL A 451 -30.72 17.93 -2.73
C VAL A 451 -30.09 19.29 -2.42
N SER A 452 -30.02 19.60 -1.12
CA SER A 452 -29.24 20.72 -0.60
C SER A 452 -28.39 20.23 0.56
N LYS A 453 -27.06 20.29 0.43
CA LYS A 453 -26.14 19.87 1.49
C LYS A 453 -25.00 20.87 1.66
N GLU A 454 -24.70 21.19 2.91
CA GLU A 454 -23.62 22.10 3.29
C GLU A 454 -22.42 21.31 3.80
N TYR A 455 -21.23 21.78 3.45
CA TYR A 455 -19.95 21.22 3.83
C TYR A 455 -19.08 22.29 4.47
N GLN A 456 -18.32 21.91 5.48
CA GLN A 456 -17.37 22.77 6.17
C GLN A 456 -15.96 22.51 5.66
N VAL A 457 -15.19 23.56 5.45
CA VAL A 457 -13.78 23.49 5.04
C VAL A 457 -12.98 24.46 5.87
N GLU A 458 -11.94 24.00 6.55
CA GLU A 458 -11.03 24.89 7.26
C GLU A 458 -10.15 25.63 6.23
N VAL A 459 -10.21 26.95 6.19
CA VAL A 459 -9.26 27.79 5.48
C VAL A 459 -8.14 28.15 6.47
N VAL A 460 -6.94 27.67 6.21
CA VAL A 460 -5.81 27.73 7.15
C VAL A 460 -4.97 28.95 6.85
N GLY A 461 -4.97 29.94 7.73
CA GLY A 461 -3.94 30.99 7.76
C GLY A 461 -2.82 30.65 8.73
N ARG A 462 -1.85 31.55 8.89
CA ARG A 462 -0.69 31.35 9.77
C ARG A 462 -1.06 30.96 11.20
N ASP A 463 -2.17 31.48 11.70
CA ASP A 463 -2.60 31.29 13.09
C ASP A 463 -3.11 29.86 13.31
N GLN A 464 -3.56 29.18 12.24
CA GLN A 464 -3.99 27.77 12.22
C GLN A 464 -2.83 26.82 11.90
N VAL A 465 -1.74 27.29 11.29
CA VAL A 465 -0.56 26.46 11.01
C VAL A 465 0.17 26.11 12.31
N LYS A 466 0.48 24.82 12.47
CA LYS A 466 1.37 24.29 13.50
C LYS A 466 2.79 24.13 12.97
N ALA A 467 2.93 23.54 11.78
CA ALA A 467 4.21 23.36 11.13
C ALA A 467 4.10 23.31 9.60
N ILE A 468 5.17 23.67 8.91
CA ILE A 468 5.39 23.50 7.48
C ILE A 468 6.74 22.81 7.28
N ASP A 469 6.72 21.64 6.66
CA ASP A 469 7.88 20.89 6.21
C ASP A 469 7.96 21.01 4.67
N LEU A 470 9.15 21.16 4.08
CA LEU A 470 9.30 21.23 2.62
C LEU A 470 9.35 19.84 1.95
N GLY A 471 9.30 18.77 2.75
CA GLY A 471 9.36 17.38 2.32
C GLY A 471 10.80 16.90 2.06
N ILE A 472 11.79 17.78 2.22
CA ILE A 472 13.21 17.50 2.00
C ILE A 472 14.07 18.28 3.02
N PRO A 473 15.10 17.64 3.61
CA PRO A 473 15.96 18.30 4.59
C PRO A 473 17.13 19.07 3.96
N TYR A 474 17.47 18.79 2.70
CA TYR A 474 18.58 19.41 1.97
C TYR A 474 18.34 19.42 0.46
N LEU A 475 18.73 20.51 -0.22
CA LEU A 475 18.73 20.63 -1.68
C LEU A 475 20.16 20.60 -2.22
N LEU A 476 20.51 19.54 -2.95
CA LEU A 476 21.74 19.44 -3.72
C LEU A 476 21.39 19.49 -5.21
N LEU A 477 21.79 20.59 -5.86
CA LEU A 477 21.44 20.91 -7.25
C LEU A 477 22.71 21.16 -8.05
N ASN A 478 22.71 20.88 -9.34
CA ASN A 478 23.67 21.41 -10.30
C ASN A 478 23.16 22.76 -10.87
N PRO A 479 24.04 23.59 -11.46
CA PRO A 479 23.63 24.82 -12.11
C PRO A 479 22.56 24.60 -13.19
N GLY A 480 21.43 25.29 -13.09
CA GLY A 480 20.30 25.16 -14.02
C GLY A 480 19.32 24.02 -13.69
N ASP A 481 19.59 23.19 -12.68
CA ASP A 481 18.66 22.15 -12.25
C ASP A 481 17.32 22.73 -11.82
N THR A 482 16.25 22.01 -12.14
CA THR A 482 14.89 22.31 -11.70
C THR A 482 14.43 21.22 -10.74
N THR A 483 13.76 21.61 -9.66
CA THR A 483 13.17 20.65 -8.70
C THR A 483 11.82 21.14 -8.19
N SER A 484 10.94 20.19 -7.85
CA SER A 484 9.63 20.45 -7.28
C SER A 484 9.66 20.14 -5.79
N LEU A 485 9.29 21.11 -4.97
CA LEU A 485 9.08 20.90 -3.54
C LEU A 485 7.69 20.29 -3.29
N LYS A 486 7.56 19.51 -2.23
CA LYS A 486 6.28 18.93 -1.79
C LYS A 486 5.99 19.37 -0.35
N PRO A 487 5.62 20.65 -0.13
CA PRO A 487 5.40 21.13 1.21
C PRO A 487 4.27 20.37 1.91
N VAL A 488 4.50 19.99 3.15
CA VAL A 488 3.51 19.41 4.06
C VAL A 488 3.12 20.47 5.08
N VAL A 489 1.85 20.86 5.08
CA VAL A 489 1.31 21.74 6.12
C VAL A 489 0.60 20.89 7.16
N SER A 490 0.93 21.14 8.43
CA SER A 490 0.26 20.58 9.59
C SER A 490 -0.46 21.68 10.35
N THR A 491 -1.73 21.47 10.67
CA THR A 491 -2.58 22.43 11.36
C THR A 491 -2.58 22.20 12.87
N LYS A 492 -3.03 23.20 13.63
CA LYS A 492 -3.28 23.08 15.08
C LYS A 492 -4.47 22.18 15.39
N SER A 493 -5.39 21.97 14.43
CA SER A 493 -6.50 21.01 14.52
C SER A 493 -6.05 19.54 14.42
N GLY A 494 -4.79 19.31 14.05
CA GLY A 494 -4.19 17.96 13.98
C GLY A 494 -4.25 17.33 12.60
N GLN A 495 -4.68 18.07 11.58
CA GLN A 495 -4.70 17.63 10.19
C GLN A 495 -3.35 17.95 9.52
N SER A 496 -2.94 17.12 8.56
CA SER A 496 -1.73 17.35 7.78
C SER A 496 -1.92 16.86 6.35
N ARG A 497 -1.42 17.61 5.36
CA ARG A 497 -1.36 17.15 3.96
C ARG A 497 -0.30 17.87 3.15
N ASN A 498 0.02 17.27 2.00
CA ASN A 498 0.76 17.94 0.93
C ASN A 498 -0.07 19.09 0.36
N VAL A 499 0.60 20.21 0.09
CA VAL A 499 0.03 21.40 -0.54
C VAL A 499 0.90 21.80 -1.74
N SER A 500 0.35 22.61 -2.64
CA SER A 500 1.08 23.10 -3.81
C SER A 500 2.19 24.09 -3.40
N ALA A 501 3.38 23.94 -3.99
CA ALA A 501 4.51 24.85 -3.79
C ALA A 501 4.26 26.25 -4.37
N GLU A 502 3.30 26.40 -5.28
CA GLU A 502 2.89 27.70 -5.87
C GLU A 502 2.29 28.67 -4.84
N LEU A 503 1.87 28.17 -3.68
CA LEU A 503 1.25 28.95 -2.60
C LEU A 503 2.29 29.65 -1.72
N PHE A 504 3.58 29.40 -1.96
CA PHE A 504 4.68 29.91 -1.17
C PHE A 504 5.41 30.99 -1.96
N ASN A 505 5.82 32.03 -1.24
CA ASN A 505 6.80 32.98 -1.74
C ASN A 505 8.21 32.43 -1.46
N TRP A 506 9.00 32.26 -2.52
CA TRP A 506 10.35 31.69 -2.46
C TRP A 506 11.43 32.77 -2.39
N GLU A 507 12.37 32.61 -1.47
CA GLU A 507 13.52 33.51 -1.32
C GLU A 507 14.83 32.72 -1.32
N TRP A 508 15.71 33.05 -2.27
CA TRP A 508 17.06 32.48 -2.38
C TRP A 508 18.07 33.37 -1.64
N ILE A 509 18.72 32.81 -0.61
CA ILE A 509 19.66 33.54 0.25
C ILE A 509 21.05 32.90 0.11
N GLY A 510 22.04 33.67 -0.33
CA GLY A 510 23.45 33.21 -0.45
C GLY A 510 23.77 32.49 -1.76
N VAL A 511 22.77 31.95 -2.44
CA VAL A 511 22.81 31.41 -3.81
C VAL A 511 21.76 32.11 -4.67
N SER A 512 21.90 32.02 -6.00
CA SER A 512 20.90 32.52 -6.94
C SER A 512 20.01 31.39 -7.45
N GLY A 513 18.74 31.68 -7.68
CA GLY A 513 17.79 30.83 -8.38
C GLY A 513 16.50 31.60 -8.69
N THR A 514 15.55 30.92 -9.31
CA THR A 514 14.21 31.45 -9.61
C THR A 514 13.16 30.40 -9.29
N ASP A 515 11.90 30.78 -9.34
CA ASP A 515 10.74 29.89 -9.30
C ASP A 515 9.79 30.21 -10.46
N ASP A 516 9.02 29.23 -10.91
CA ASP A 516 8.02 29.40 -11.96
C ASP A 516 6.58 29.46 -11.40
N GLU A 517 5.60 29.68 -12.29
CA GLU A 517 4.19 29.77 -11.91
C GLU A 517 3.62 28.46 -11.30
N SER A 518 4.31 27.33 -11.49
CA SER A 518 3.93 26.04 -10.90
C SER A 518 4.55 25.81 -9.51
N GLY A 519 5.37 26.74 -9.02
CA GLY A 519 6.11 26.62 -7.77
C GLY A 519 7.34 25.71 -7.88
N GLN A 520 7.81 25.40 -9.10
CA GLN A 520 9.08 24.72 -9.30
C GLN A 520 10.23 25.68 -9.12
N VAL A 521 11.26 25.25 -8.42
CA VAL A 521 12.44 26.07 -8.13
C VAL A 521 13.61 25.67 -9.03
N ILE A 522 14.29 26.66 -9.59
CA ILE A 522 15.34 26.52 -10.59
C ILE A 522 16.63 27.10 -10.04
N ALA A 523 17.67 26.27 -9.93
CA ALA A 523 18.99 26.70 -9.51
C ALA A 523 19.61 27.64 -10.54
N GLY A 524 20.23 28.72 -10.06
CA GLY A 524 20.98 29.63 -10.92
C GLY A 524 22.27 29.00 -11.49
N ASN A 525 22.93 29.73 -12.38
CA ASN A 525 24.09 29.20 -13.13
C ASN A 525 25.42 29.19 -12.35
N SER A 526 25.44 29.71 -11.12
CA SER A 526 26.66 29.83 -10.32
C SER A 526 26.65 28.82 -9.18
N SER A 527 27.75 28.08 -9.04
CA SER A 527 27.93 27.20 -7.88
C SER A 527 28.11 28.01 -6.60
N GLY A 528 27.59 27.49 -5.50
CA GLY A 528 27.59 28.17 -4.21
C GLY A 528 26.72 27.45 -3.21
N SER A 529 26.58 28.06 -2.04
CA SER A 529 25.80 27.50 -0.96
C SER A 529 25.01 28.57 -0.22
N GLY A 530 23.85 28.19 0.29
CA GLY A 530 22.91 29.11 0.90
C GLY A 530 21.64 28.40 1.35
N TRP A 531 20.52 29.09 1.22
CA TRP A 531 19.22 28.65 1.71
C TRP A 531 18.12 29.03 0.74
N LEU A 532 17.08 28.21 0.72
CA LEU A 532 15.81 28.50 0.07
C LEU A 532 14.76 28.59 1.17
N VAL A 533 14.15 29.76 1.32
CA VAL A 533 13.08 30.00 2.29
C VAL A 533 11.75 30.01 1.56
N GLY A 534 10.82 29.15 1.97
CA GLY A 534 9.43 29.20 1.56
C GLY A 534 8.57 29.90 2.61
N THR A 535 7.78 30.90 2.21
CA THR A 535 6.90 31.63 3.12
C THR A 535 5.45 31.57 2.68
N TYR A 536 4.56 31.12 3.57
CA TYR A 536 3.11 31.06 3.38
C TYR A 536 2.40 31.87 4.48
N ASP A 537 1.63 32.90 4.13
CA ASP A 537 0.95 33.82 5.08
C ASP A 537 1.86 34.29 6.24
N ARG A 538 3.11 34.65 5.93
CA ARG A 538 4.16 35.06 6.90
C ARG A 538 4.69 33.93 7.79
N PHE A 539 4.22 32.71 7.60
CA PHE A 539 4.78 31.50 8.21
C PHE A 539 5.88 30.96 7.29
N SER A 540 7.11 30.91 7.79
CA SER A 540 8.27 30.53 6.97
C SER A 540 8.87 29.21 7.38
N THR A 541 9.37 28.49 6.38
CA THR A 541 10.23 27.31 6.54
C THR A 541 11.41 27.44 5.58
N MET A 542 12.44 26.63 5.74
CA MET A 542 13.69 26.77 5.01
C MET A 542 14.32 25.41 4.75
N VAL A 543 15.00 25.29 3.62
CA VAL A 543 15.91 24.18 3.32
C VAL A 543 17.29 24.74 2.94
N PRO A 544 18.39 24.18 3.48
CA PRO A 544 19.74 24.41 2.97
C PRO A 544 19.86 24.07 1.49
N VAL A 545 20.60 24.88 0.73
CA VAL A 545 20.84 24.65 -0.69
C VAL A 545 22.31 24.68 -1.02
N GLN A 546 22.75 23.72 -1.81
CA GLN A 546 24.00 23.77 -2.55
C GLN A 546 23.74 23.68 -4.05
N VAL A 547 24.36 24.60 -4.79
CA VAL A 547 24.44 24.55 -6.25
C VAL A 547 25.86 24.16 -6.64
N GLY A 548 26.00 23.09 -7.43
CA GLY A 548 27.25 22.46 -7.84
C GLY A 548 27.65 21.29 -6.95
N THR A 549 27.98 20.17 -7.58
CA THR A 549 28.45 18.94 -6.94
C THR A 549 29.95 18.73 -7.16
N THR A 550 30.57 17.91 -6.30
CA THR A 550 31.93 17.38 -6.49
C THR A 550 31.92 15.87 -6.40
N LYS A 551 32.78 15.19 -7.17
CA LYS A 551 32.93 13.74 -7.05
C LYS A 551 33.71 13.40 -5.79
N GLN A 552 33.16 12.51 -4.98
CA GLN A 552 33.80 11.99 -3.78
C GLN A 552 33.89 10.47 -3.89
N THR A 553 35.11 9.97 -4.08
CA THR A 553 35.38 8.55 -4.21
C THR A 553 35.04 7.81 -2.92
N ILE A 554 34.15 6.82 -3.03
CA ILE A 554 33.74 5.93 -1.94
C ILE A 554 34.42 4.56 -2.02
N VAL A 555 34.79 4.11 -3.22
CA VAL A 555 35.55 2.88 -3.44
C VAL A 555 36.56 3.10 -4.56
N SER A 556 37.84 3.18 -4.19
CA SER A 556 38.97 3.22 -5.13
C SER A 556 39.63 1.86 -5.36
N PHE A 557 39.24 0.82 -4.60
CA PHE A 557 39.85 -0.51 -4.57
C PHE A 557 41.30 -0.60 -4.02
N GLU A 558 41.98 0.53 -3.83
CA GLU A 558 43.34 0.59 -3.27
C GLU A 558 43.47 0.01 -1.85
N ASP A 559 42.43 0.13 -1.03
CA ASP A 559 42.40 -0.35 0.36
C ASP A 559 41.96 -1.82 0.49
N ASN A 560 41.87 -2.55 -0.64
CA ASN A 560 41.42 -3.94 -0.72
C ASN A 560 40.07 -4.18 0.01
N PRO A 561 38.97 -3.57 -0.46
CA PRO A 561 37.66 -3.66 0.18
C PRO A 561 37.13 -5.10 0.27
N GLN A 562 36.22 -5.35 1.21
CA GLN A 562 35.55 -6.66 1.29
C GLN A 562 34.54 -6.81 0.13
N LEU A 563 34.87 -7.68 -0.82
CA LEU A 563 34.04 -7.97 -1.99
C LEU A 563 33.48 -9.39 -1.90
N ARG A 564 32.25 -9.58 -2.41
CA ARG A 564 31.62 -10.90 -2.50
C ARG A 564 30.82 -11.02 -3.79
N PHE A 565 30.89 -12.19 -4.43
CA PHE A 565 30.02 -12.55 -5.53
C PHE A 565 28.75 -13.24 -5.04
N SER A 566 27.61 -12.94 -5.67
CA SER A 566 26.39 -13.74 -5.57
C SER A 566 25.58 -13.65 -6.86
N ALA A 567 24.59 -14.53 -7.04
CA ALA A 567 23.73 -14.53 -8.23
C ALA A 567 22.27 -14.80 -7.86
N LEU A 568 21.34 -14.36 -8.71
CA LEU A 568 19.90 -14.64 -8.54
C LEU A 568 19.51 -16.00 -9.10
N SER A 569 20.05 -16.37 -10.27
CA SER A 569 19.67 -17.58 -11.00
C SER A 569 20.52 -18.77 -10.59
N GLU A 570 19.87 -19.92 -10.42
CA GLU A 570 20.56 -21.17 -10.14
C GLU A 570 21.53 -21.51 -11.30
N GLY A 571 22.76 -21.87 -10.96
CA GLY A 571 23.81 -22.20 -11.93
C GLY A 571 24.67 -21.04 -12.43
N THR A 572 24.31 -19.77 -12.18
CA THR A 572 25.19 -18.63 -12.48
C THR A 572 26.42 -18.64 -11.57
N LYS A 573 27.61 -18.58 -12.17
CA LYS A 573 28.91 -18.57 -11.47
C LYS A 573 29.65 -17.25 -11.73
N GLY A 574 30.65 -16.96 -10.92
CA GLY A 574 31.45 -15.75 -11.04
C GLY A 574 32.22 -15.43 -9.78
N ASP A 575 32.93 -14.31 -9.82
CA ASP A 575 33.76 -13.79 -8.74
C ASP A 575 33.69 -12.26 -8.72
N PHE A 576 33.89 -11.64 -7.55
CA PHE A 576 34.09 -10.20 -7.43
C PHE A 576 35.29 -9.95 -6.52
N LEU A 577 36.39 -9.48 -7.10
CA LEU A 577 37.70 -9.42 -6.47
C LEU A 577 38.49 -8.17 -6.87
N VAL A 578 39.50 -7.82 -6.07
CA VAL A 578 40.43 -6.74 -6.39
C VAL A 578 41.58 -7.32 -7.26
N THR A 579 41.94 -6.63 -8.33
CA THR A 579 43.00 -7.03 -9.28
C THR A 579 43.94 -5.86 -9.62
N ASP A 580 45.16 -6.17 -10.06
CA ASP A 580 46.14 -5.24 -10.65
C ASP A 580 46.36 -5.49 -12.16
N ASP A 581 45.47 -6.26 -12.81
CA ASP A 581 45.56 -6.60 -14.23
C ASP A 581 45.37 -5.38 -15.15
N ASP A 582 44.44 -4.49 -14.79
CA ASP A 582 44.18 -3.19 -15.45
C ASP A 582 43.40 -2.29 -14.48
N GLN A 583 43.55 -0.98 -14.61
CA GLN A 583 42.99 0.03 -13.72
C GLN A 583 42.86 1.36 -14.45
N LYS A 584 41.92 2.19 -14.01
CA LYS A 584 41.77 3.54 -14.56
C LYS A 584 42.67 4.53 -13.83
N GLU A 585 42.70 4.46 -12.50
CA GLU A 585 43.49 5.31 -11.62
C GLU A 585 44.12 4.45 -10.51
N GLY A 586 45.27 4.87 -9.98
CA GLY A 586 45.97 4.10 -8.94
C GLY A 586 46.62 2.82 -9.47
N LYS A 587 46.50 1.74 -8.70
CA LYS A 587 47.15 0.43 -8.95
C LYS A 587 46.15 -0.71 -9.07
N PHE A 588 44.97 -0.60 -8.46
CA PHE A 588 44.03 -1.70 -8.35
C PHE A 588 42.64 -1.31 -8.85
N SER A 589 41.90 -2.29 -9.36
CA SER A 589 40.48 -2.15 -9.72
C SER A 589 39.67 -3.36 -9.23
N GLY A 590 38.35 -3.24 -9.23
CA GLY A 590 37.44 -4.34 -8.90
C GLY A 590 37.00 -5.10 -10.15
N GLU A 591 37.26 -6.40 -10.23
CA GLU A 591 36.84 -7.25 -11.34
C GLU A 591 35.60 -8.07 -10.97
N LEU A 592 34.48 -7.83 -11.69
CA LEU A 592 33.28 -8.64 -11.61
C LEU A 592 33.24 -9.62 -12.79
N ARG A 593 33.53 -10.89 -12.51
CA ARG A 593 33.47 -12.01 -13.47
C ARG A 593 32.10 -12.66 -13.41
N TYR A 594 31.56 -13.04 -14.56
CA TYR A 594 30.27 -13.74 -14.66
C TYR A 594 30.31 -14.89 -15.66
N ASP A 595 29.51 -15.92 -15.38
CA ASP A 595 29.28 -17.09 -16.20
C ASP A 595 27.80 -17.48 -16.06
N PHE A 596 26.98 -17.02 -16.99
CA PHE A 596 25.56 -17.32 -17.07
C PHE A 596 25.34 -18.67 -17.77
N PRO A 597 24.54 -19.57 -17.18
CA PRO A 597 24.11 -20.78 -17.88
C PRO A 597 23.26 -20.42 -19.11
N GLU A 598 23.43 -21.20 -20.17
CA GLU A 598 22.80 -20.98 -21.47
C GLU A 598 21.29 -21.18 -21.42
N GLU A 599 20.82 -22.20 -20.68
CA GLU A 599 19.40 -22.53 -20.51
C GLU A 599 18.98 -22.40 -19.04
N VAL A 600 18.10 -21.45 -18.76
CA VAL A 600 17.43 -21.30 -17.46
C VAL A 600 15.97 -20.90 -17.69
N ASP A 601 15.07 -21.50 -16.92
CA ASP A 601 13.65 -21.12 -16.88
C ASP A 601 13.41 -19.87 -16.03
N ALA A 602 14.14 -18.79 -16.34
CA ALA A 602 14.01 -17.49 -15.70
C ALA A 602 14.17 -16.39 -16.75
N ASP A 603 13.30 -15.39 -16.72
CA ASP A 603 13.32 -14.27 -17.69
C ASP A 603 14.57 -13.40 -17.56
N LEU A 604 15.16 -13.35 -16.35
CA LEU A 604 16.34 -12.57 -16.03
C LEU A 604 17.40 -13.43 -15.32
N GLN A 605 18.67 -13.22 -15.70
CA GLN A 605 19.83 -13.73 -14.99
C GLN A 605 20.67 -12.56 -14.47
N ILE A 606 21.15 -12.68 -13.22
CA ILE A 606 21.81 -11.56 -12.52
C ILE A 606 23.08 -12.03 -11.81
N ALA A 607 24.18 -11.32 -12.06
CA ALA A 607 25.47 -11.48 -11.39
C ALA A 607 25.78 -10.25 -10.53
N TYR A 608 25.85 -10.43 -9.21
CA TYR A 608 26.05 -9.36 -8.23
C TYR A 608 27.50 -9.30 -7.73
N GLY A 609 28.11 -8.13 -7.86
CA GLY A 609 29.27 -7.71 -7.08
C GLY A 609 28.81 -6.96 -5.82
N GLU A 610 29.01 -7.57 -4.66
CA GLU A 610 28.57 -7.00 -3.37
C GLU A 610 29.72 -6.38 -2.59
N PHE A 611 29.43 -5.25 -1.93
CA PHE A 611 30.39 -4.51 -1.10
C PHE A 611 30.17 -4.83 0.39
N GLY A 612 30.70 -5.96 0.85
CA GLY A 612 30.58 -6.40 2.24
C GLY A 612 29.14 -6.62 2.73
N SER A 613 28.98 -6.98 4.00
CA SER A 613 27.65 -7.24 4.58
C SER A 613 26.87 -5.96 4.89
N SER A 614 27.55 -4.83 5.08
CA SER A 614 26.96 -3.50 5.39
C SER A 614 26.80 -2.61 4.16
N GLY A 615 27.50 -2.85 3.05
CA GLY A 615 27.60 -1.87 1.97
C GLY A 615 28.62 -0.77 2.32
N VAL A 616 28.77 0.18 1.40
CA VAL A 616 29.57 1.40 1.58
C VAL A 616 28.62 2.56 1.78
N SER A 617 28.48 3.00 3.02
CA SER A 617 27.60 4.11 3.39
C SER A 617 28.29 5.46 3.19
N PHE A 618 27.50 6.44 2.74
CA PHE A 618 27.92 7.83 2.62
C PHE A 618 27.05 8.71 3.51
N SER A 619 27.70 9.51 4.37
CA SER A 619 27.04 10.24 5.46
C SER A 619 26.58 11.65 5.11
N GLY A 620 26.61 12.03 3.82
CA GLY A 620 26.20 13.34 3.34
C GLY A 620 25.24 13.27 2.15
N PRO A 621 24.68 14.41 1.73
CA PRO A 621 23.81 14.47 0.56
C PRO A 621 24.58 14.10 -0.71
N ALA A 622 24.03 13.16 -1.48
CA ALA A 622 24.54 12.75 -2.79
C ALA A 622 23.47 12.92 -3.87
N LYS A 623 23.83 13.57 -4.98
CA LYS A 623 22.95 13.76 -6.13
C LYS A 623 22.94 12.56 -7.06
N GLY A 624 23.98 11.74 -7.03
CA GLY A 624 24.13 10.62 -7.95
C GLY A 624 25.38 9.79 -7.67
N ILE A 625 25.58 8.80 -8.53
CA ILE A 625 26.75 7.92 -8.53
C ILE A 625 27.48 8.04 -9.86
N SER A 626 28.80 8.05 -9.81
CA SER A 626 29.67 7.91 -10.98
C SER A 626 30.74 6.86 -10.72
N LEU A 627 31.15 6.14 -11.77
CA LEU A 627 32.22 5.17 -11.69
C LEU A 627 32.82 4.93 -13.07
N TRP A 628 34.10 4.55 -13.10
CA TRP A 628 34.73 4.06 -14.31
C TRP A 628 34.45 2.57 -14.47
N VAL A 629 34.10 2.17 -15.68
CA VAL A 629 33.78 0.80 -16.05
C VAL A 629 34.57 0.43 -17.29
N LYS A 630 35.45 -0.56 -17.16
CA LYS A 630 36.02 -1.22 -18.33
C LYS A 630 35.01 -2.24 -18.85
N GLY A 631 34.34 -1.88 -19.94
CA GLY A 631 33.32 -2.72 -20.56
C GLY A 631 33.91 -3.91 -21.32
N ASP A 632 33.09 -4.92 -21.51
CA ASP A 632 33.40 -6.19 -22.20
C ASP A 632 32.55 -6.42 -23.46
N ASP A 633 31.83 -5.39 -23.92
CA ASP A 633 30.90 -5.43 -25.06
C ASP A 633 29.78 -6.50 -24.92
N SER A 634 29.40 -6.85 -23.69
CA SER A 634 28.41 -7.89 -23.39
C SER A 634 26.96 -7.55 -23.73
N GLY A 635 26.65 -6.27 -23.87
CA GLY A 635 25.29 -5.76 -24.05
C GLY A 635 24.40 -5.91 -22.80
N HIS A 636 24.93 -6.35 -21.66
CA HIS A 636 24.20 -6.48 -20.40
C HIS A 636 23.75 -5.12 -19.83
N TRP A 637 22.71 -5.14 -19.00
CA TRP A 637 22.39 -3.95 -18.20
C TRP A 637 23.37 -3.86 -17.04
N LEU A 638 23.92 -2.67 -16.80
CA LEU A 638 24.70 -2.39 -15.61
C LEU A 638 23.84 -1.61 -14.61
N ARG A 639 23.73 -2.12 -13.37
CA ARG A 639 22.85 -1.55 -12.34
C ARG A 639 23.55 -1.49 -10.99
N ALA A 640 23.01 -0.67 -10.10
CA ALA A 640 23.42 -0.57 -8.70
C ALA A 640 22.23 -0.73 -7.75
N GLU A 641 22.46 -1.38 -6.62
CA GLU A 641 21.53 -1.44 -5.49
C GLU A 641 21.97 -0.39 -4.45
N ILE A 642 21.15 0.63 -4.24
CA ILE A 642 21.36 1.70 -3.28
C ILE A 642 20.32 1.59 -2.17
N LYS A 643 20.73 1.73 -0.91
CA LYS A 643 19.79 1.95 0.20
C LYS A 643 19.77 3.41 0.60
N ASP A 644 18.58 3.96 0.83
CA ASP A 644 18.42 5.29 1.41
C ASP A 644 18.54 5.27 2.95
N GLU A 645 18.43 6.45 3.57
CA GLU A 645 18.49 6.64 5.02
C GLU A 645 17.40 5.90 5.82
N THR A 646 16.28 5.55 5.18
CA THR A 646 15.20 4.77 5.79
C THR A 646 15.45 3.26 5.69
N GLY A 647 16.47 2.86 4.94
CA GLY A 647 16.80 1.47 4.63
C GLY A 647 16.02 0.90 3.44
N LYS A 648 15.24 1.72 2.72
CA LYS A 648 14.53 1.30 1.50
C LYS A 648 15.54 1.13 0.36
N THR A 649 15.34 0.06 -0.42
CA THR A 649 16.19 -0.29 -1.56
C THR A 649 15.71 0.38 -2.83
N HIS A 650 16.66 0.95 -3.58
CA HIS A 650 16.50 1.56 -4.90
C HIS A 650 17.43 0.87 -5.89
N TYR A 651 16.92 0.59 -7.09
CA TYR A 651 17.66 -0.10 -8.15
C TYR A 651 17.97 0.86 -9.30
N ILE A 652 19.19 1.40 -9.31
CA ILE A 652 19.64 2.43 -10.26
C ILE A 652 20.22 1.78 -11.51
N THR A 653 19.73 2.15 -12.69
CA THR A 653 20.33 1.71 -13.95
C THR A 653 21.48 2.63 -14.31
N LEU A 654 22.71 2.09 -14.29
CA LEU A 654 23.93 2.82 -14.61
C LEU A 654 24.18 2.89 -16.12
N ALA A 655 23.90 1.79 -16.83
CA ALA A 655 23.91 1.74 -18.29
C ALA A 655 22.87 0.73 -18.79
N ASN A 656 22.11 1.11 -19.82
CA ASN A 656 21.12 0.24 -20.45
C ASN A 656 21.75 -0.89 -21.28
N GLN A 657 23.01 -0.77 -21.70
CA GLN A 657 23.80 -1.80 -22.37
C GLN A 657 25.28 -1.50 -22.14
N VAL A 658 26.07 -2.50 -21.76
CA VAL A 658 27.54 -2.43 -21.78
C VAL A 658 28.02 -2.82 -23.18
N ASN A 659 28.03 -1.88 -24.13
CA ASN A 659 28.34 -2.07 -25.55
C ASN A 659 29.67 -1.41 -25.97
N TRP A 660 30.61 -1.35 -25.03
CA TRP A 660 31.93 -0.79 -25.24
C TRP A 660 32.98 -1.74 -24.70
N SER A 661 34.17 -1.72 -25.31
CA SER A 661 35.34 -2.46 -24.89
C SER A 661 36.44 -1.47 -24.47
N GLY A 662 36.58 -1.20 -23.16
CA GLY A 662 37.49 -0.17 -22.65
C GLY A 662 36.91 0.65 -21.50
N TRP A 663 37.69 1.57 -20.94
CA TRP A 663 37.28 2.39 -19.80
C TRP A 663 36.36 3.55 -20.21
N GLU A 664 35.12 3.52 -19.74
CA GLU A 664 34.16 4.63 -19.84
C GLU A 664 33.67 5.03 -18.46
N GLU A 665 33.37 6.31 -18.28
CA GLU A 665 32.75 6.78 -17.04
C GLU A 665 31.23 6.77 -17.21
N VAL A 666 30.56 6.00 -16.35
CA VAL A 666 29.10 6.04 -16.25
C VAL A 666 28.72 6.91 -15.06
N SER A 667 27.73 7.78 -15.25
CA SER A 667 27.29 8.74 -14.24
C SER A 667 25.78 8.90 -14.31
N VAL A 668 25.10 8.73 -13.17
CA VAL A 668 23.64 8.74 -13.08
C VAL A 668 23.20 9.46 -11.81
N ASP A 669 22.24 10.37 -11.97
CA ASP A 669 21.59 11.06 -10.86
C ASP A 669 20.63 10.11 -10.13
N PHE A 670 20.57 10.24 -8.82
CA PHE A 670 19.58 9.55 -8.01
C PHE A 670 18.22 10.25 -8.09
N PRO A 671 17.13 9.49 -7.84
CA PRO A 671 15.87 10.09 -7.40
C PRO A 671 16.09 11.02 -6.21
N ASP A 672 15.34 12.11 -6.14
CA ASP A 672 15.51 13.15 -5.11
C ASP A 672 15.31 12.63 -3.67
N GLU A 673 14.67 11.47 -3.50
CA GLU A 673 14.50 10.82 -2.19
C GLU A 673 15.76 10.16 -1.64
N ILE A 674 16.81 9.95 -2.45
CA ILE A 674 18.05 9.31 -1.98
C ILE A 674 19.04 10.40 -1.57
N GLN A 675 19.11 10.72 -0.27
CA GLN A 675 20.04 11.74 0.22
C GLN A 675 21.31 11.14 0.83
N SER A 676 21.18 10.13 1.70
CA SER A 676 22.33 9.46 2.35
C SER A 676 22.49 8.02 1.84
N PRO A 677 23.03 7.82 0.64
CA PRO A 677 23.06 6.51 -0.01
C PRO A 677 24.03 5.54 0.68
N THR A 678 23.65 4.27 0.67
CA THR A 678 24.55 3.15 0.91
C THR A 678 24.61 2.27 -0.33
N LEU A 679 25.79 2.18 -0.95
CA LEU A 679 26.02 1.27 -2.07
C LEU A 679 26.10 -0.17 -1.55
N ARG A 680 25.18 -1.01 -1.98
CA ARG A 680 25.13 -2.43 -1.61
C ARG A 680 25.79 -3.31 -2.66
N ARG A 681 25.43 -3.10 -3.92
CA ARG A 681 25.81 -3.97 -5.04
C ARG A 681 25.96 -3.18 -6.33
N ILE A 682 26.86 -3.62 -7.19
CA ILE A 682 26.85 -3.32 -8.62
C ILE A 682 26.70 -4.65 -9.35
N TYR A 683 25.83 -4.71 -10.36
CA TYR A 683 25.43 -5.98 -10.95
C TYR A 683 25.07 -5.88 -12.42
N LEU A 684 25.25 -7.01 -13.10
CA LEU A 684 24.92 -7.20 -14.51
C LEU A 684 23.61 -7.98 -14.66
N VAL A 685 22.74 -7.55 -15.56
CA VAL A 685 21.49 -8.25 -15.88
C VAL A 685 21.48 -8.70 -17.34
N ARG A 686 21.24 -10.00 -17.55
CA ARG A 686 20.97 -10.63 -18.84
C ARG A 686 19.48 -10.95 -18.96
N SER A 687 18.90 -10.63 -20.12
CA SER A 687 17.52 -10.98 -20.46
C SER A 687 17.51 -12.24 -21.33
N LYS A 688 16.52 -13.12 -21.14
CA LYS A 688 16.39 -14.40 -21.84
C LYS A 688 16.38 -14.27 -23.37
N ASP A 689 15.71 -13.24 -23.89
CA ASP A 689 15.50 -13.04 -25.35
C ASP A 689 16.64 -12.30 -26.08
N THR A 690 17.88 -12.39 -25.58
CA THR A 690 19.00 -11.62 -26.15
C THR A 690 20.25 -12.46 -26.40
N ASP A 691 20.88 -12.23 -27.56
CA ASP A 691 22.20 -12.80 -27.95
C ASP A 691 23.37 -12.14 -27.19
N ARG A 692 23.19 -11.86 -25.89
CA ARG A 692 24.20 -11.26 -25.02
C ARG A 692 25.23 -12.30 -24.58
N LEU A 693 26.46 -11.85 -24.33
CA LEU A 693 27.56 -12.70 -23.87
C LEU A 693 27.14 -13.53 -22.65
N LEU A 694 27.52 -14.82 -22.64
CA LEU A 694 27.25 -15.69 -21.50
C LEU A 694 28.34 -15.58 -20.43
N LYS A 695 29.57 -15.29 -20.85
CA LYS A 695 30.74 -15.22 -19.96
C LYS A 695 31.59 -14.01 -20.29
N GLY A 696 32.08 -13.35 -19.26
CA GLY A 696 32.92 -12.16 -19.41
C GLY A 696 33.33 -11.60 -18.05
N SER A 697 33.97 -10.42 -18.09
CA SER A 697 34.27 -9.66 -16.89
C SER A 697 34.31 -8.17 -17.19
N ILE A 698 33.80 -7.38 -16.24
CA ILE A 698 33.96 -5.93 -16.24
C ILE A 698 34.91 -5.52 -15.12
N LEU A 699 35.65 -4.43 -15.32
CA LEU A 699 36.44 -3.80 -14.27
C LEU A 699 35.75 -2.52 -13.80
N LEU A 700 35.77 -2.28 -12.51
CA LEU A 700 35.19 -1.11 -11.84
C LEU A 700 36.30 -0.34 -11.14
N ASP A 701 36.31 0.99 -11.26
CA ASP A 701 37.28 1.85 -10.58
C ASP A 701 36.65 3.22 -10.23
N GLN A 702 37.19 3.87 -9.19
CA GLN A 702 36.77 5.16 -8.65
C GLN A 702 35.26 5.30 -8.49
N VAL A 703 34.61 4.33 -7.84
CA VAL A 703 33.19 4.46 -7.52
C VAL A 703 33.03 5.65 -6.59
N SER A 704 32.25 6.63 -7.03
CA SER A 704 32.15 7.94 -6.44
C SER A 704 30.69 8.35 -6.31
N PHE A 705 30.38 9.11 -5.27
CA PHE A 705 29.13 9.85 -5.22
C PHE A 705 29.37 11.30 -5.61
N GLN A 706 28.39 11.86 -6.32
CA GLN A 706 28.34 13.28 -6.62
C GLN A 706 27.76 13.98 -5.38
N SER A 707 28.62 14.53 -4.54
CA SER A 707 28.23 15.08 -3.25
C SER A 707 28.38 16.59 -3.18
N GLY A 708 27.65 17.17 -2.24
CA GLY A 708 27.85 18.55 -1.83
C GLY A 708 29.04 18.71 -0.87
N LYS A 709 29.58 19.93 -0.75
CA LYS A 709 30.44 20.28 0.38
C LYS A 709 29.52 20.54 1.56
N ARG A 710 29.81 19.95 2.72
CA ARG A 710 29.07 20.27 3.94
C ARG A 710 29.16 21.77 4.19
N ILE A 711 28.05 22.49 4.06
CA ILE A 711 28.06 23.95 3.96
C ILE A 711 28.34 24.61 5.32
N PHE A 712 27.91 23.98 6.41
CA PHE A 712 27.83 24.63 7.71
C PHE A 712 28.52 23.79 8.78
N GLU A 713 29.79 24.08 9.06
CA GLU A 713 30.40 23.68 10.32
C GLU A 713 29.91 24.64 11.42
N ILE A 714 29.33 24.09 12.49
CA ILE A 714 29.05 24.89 13.69
C ILE A 714 30.41 25.25 14.28
N ASN A 715 30.75 26.52 14.24
CA ASN A 715 32.02 26.96 14.81
C ASN A 715 31.97 26.75 16.34
N ASP A 716 33.03 26.14 16.87
CA ASP A 716 33.27 26.04 18.32
C ASP A 716 33.65 27.44 18.84
N VAL A 717 32.61 28.25 19.09
CA VAL A 717 32.73 29.64 19.50
C VAL A 717 32.14 29.80 20.88
N GLU A 718 32.98 30.16 21.84
CA GLU A 718 32.54 30.59 23.16
C GLU A 718 32.33 32.11 23.16
N LEU A 719 31.10 32.53 23.47
CA LEU A 719 30.78 33.94 23.68
C LEU A 719 30.60 34.20 25.18
N LYS A 720 31.32 35.18 25.73
CA LYS A 720 31.07 35.70 27.09
C LYS A 720 30.57 37.13 27.02
N LEU A 721 29.42 37.38 27.61
CA LEU A 721 28.73 38.66 27.61
C LEU A 721 28.51 39.12 29.05
N PHE A 722 28.53 40.43 29.28
CA PHE A 722 28.35 40.98 30.61
C PHE A 722 27.13 41.90 30.64
N ALA A 723 26.19 41.64 31.54
CA ALA A 723 24.95 42.39 31.66
C ALA A 723 25.23 43.90 31.79
N ASN A 724 24.53 44.70 30.98
CA ASN A 724 24.65 46.15 30.90
C ASN A 724 26.06 46.67 30.56
N LYS A 725 26.96 45.84 30.02
CA LYS A 725 28.25 46.28 29.48
C LYS A 725 28.28 46.15 27.96
N ASN A 726 28.96 47.09 27.32
CA ASN A 726 29.16 47.13 25.88
C ASN A 726 30.40 46.34 25.40
N THR A 727 30.84 45.37 26.21
CA THR A 727 32.02 44.55 25.95
C THR A 727 31.61 43.08 25.97
N MET A 728 32.10 42.31 25.00
CA MET A 728 31.96 40.85 24.93
C MET A 728 33.30 40.19 24.63
N LEU A 729 33.44 38.91 24.98
CA LEU A 729 34.56 38.08 24.58
C LEU A 729 34.09 37.07 23.53
N VAL A 730 34.83 36.94 22.43
CA VAL A 730 34.68 35.88 21.43
C VAL A 730 35.93 35.04 21.49
N ASN A 731 35.85 33.79 21.97
CA ASN A 731 37.02 32.93 22.17
C ASN A 731 38.14 33.62 22.99
N ASN A 732 37.74 34.34 24.05
CA ASN A 732 38.58 35.17 24.92
C ASN A 732 39.18 36.44 24.30
N GLU A 733 38.84 36.79 23.05
CA GLU A 733 39.19 38.09 22.45
C GLU A 733 38.12 39.14 22.74
N GLU A 734 38.53 40.30 23.24
CA GLU A 734 37.62 41.40 23.55
C GLU A 734 37.06 42.08 22.29
N ARG A 735 35.75 42.27 22.26
CA ARG A 735 35.00 42.98 21.21
C ARG A 735 34.04 43.98 21.84
N THR A 736 33.91 45.16 21.24
CA THR A 736 32.94 46.18 21.65
C THR A 736 31.64 46.03 20.86
N ILE A 737 30.51 46.07 21.56
CA ILE A 737 29.17 46.09 20.98
C ILE A 737 28.49 47.42 21.28
N ASP A 738 27.65 47.91 20.36
CA ASP A 738 26.99 49.21 20.51
C ASP A 738 25.93 49.22 21.62
N GLN A 739 25.35 48.05 21.93
CA GLN A 739 24.45 47.84 23.04
C GLN A 739 24.70 46.48 23.72
N GLY A 740 25.03 46.53 25.01
CA GLY A 740 25.15 45.34 25.86
C GLY A 740 23.84 44.57 26.07
N PRO A 741 23.93 43.33 26.57
CA PRO A 741 22.75 42.59 27.02
C PRO A 741 22.01 43.36 28.11
N ILE A 742 20.68 43.39 28.03
CA ILE A 742 19.81 43.98 29.05
C ILE A 742 19.02 42.89 29.76
N ILE A 743 18.68 43.13 31.02
CA ILE A 743 17.79 42.24 31.78
C ILE A 743 16.50 43.00 32.05
N GLU A 744 15.39 42.49 31.54
CA GLU A 744 14.05 43.06 31.70
C GLU A 744 13.09 41.92 32.08
N ASN A 745 12.30 42.09 33.15
CA ASN A 745 11.36 41.06 33.64
C ASN A 745 11.97 39.66 33.84
N SER A 746 13.18 39.59 34.42
CA SER A 746 13.92 38.32 34.63
C SER A 746 14.23 37.56 33.34
N ARG A 747 14.33 38.28 32.21
CA ARG A 747 14.74 37.77 30.90
C ARG A 747 15.88 38.60 30.34
N SER A 748 16.86 37.90 29.79
CA SER A 748 18.05 38.52 29.19
C SER A 748 17.84 38.70 27.69
N TYR A 749 18.04 39.92 27.21
CA TYR A 749 17.95 40.27 25.82
C TYR A 749 19.27 40.79 25.29
N ILE A 750 19.50 40.58 24.00
CA ILE A 750 20.72 41.01 23.33
C ILE A 750 20.43 41.48 21.90
N PRO A 751 21.21 42.41 21.32
CA PRO A 751 21.04 42.74 19.91
C PRO A 751 21.30 41.51 19.04
N ALA A 752 20.34 41.18 18.17
CA ALA A 752 20.35 39.94 17.39
C ALA A 752 21.62 39.78 16.53
N ARG A 753 22.01 40.87 15.85
CA ARG A 753 23.08 40.86 14.86
C ARG A 753 24.43 40.42 15.42
N PHE A 754 24.87 41.01 16.54
CA PHE A 754 26.22 40.77 17.06
C PHE A 754 26.45 39.32 17.49
N ILE A 755 25.46 38.68 18.11
CA ILE A 755 25.59 37.28 18.53
C ILE A 755 25.54 36.36 17.34
N VAL A 756 24.54 36.51 16.49
CA VAL A 756 24.35 35.62 15.35
C VAL A 756 25.54 35.71 14.40
N GLU A 757 26.04 36.90 14.09
CA GLU A 757 27.22 37.07 13.23
C GLU A 757 28.50 36.50 13.88
N ALA A 758 28.67 36.64 15.20
CA ALA A 758 29.80 36.03 15.92
C ALA A 758 29.77 34.50 15.90
N LEU A 759 28.59 33.89 15.85
CA LEU A 759 28.39 32.45 15.66
C LEU A 759 28.48 32.01 14.19
N GLY A 760 28.61 32.95 13.24
CA GLY A 760 28.70 32.67 11.80
C GLY A 760 27.35 32.67 11.06
N GLY A 761 26.29 33.14 11.70
CA GLY A 761 24.94 33.23 11.14
C GLY A 761 24.66 34.56 10.46
N ARG A 762 23.40 34.73 10.02
CA ARG A 762 22.90 35.95 9.37
C ARG A 762 21.61 36.43 10.03
N VAL A 763 21.44 37.75 10.10
CA VAL A 763 20.24 38.40 10.63
C VAL A 763 19.63 39.33 9.59
N PHE A 764 18.36 39.10 9.30
CA PHE A 764 17.56 39.90 8.37
C PHE A 764 16.46 40.61 9.15
N TRP A 765 16.20 41.86 8.81
CA TRP A 765 15.15 42.68 9.43
C TRP A 765 14.13 43.07 8.37
N ASP A 766 12.88 42.71 8.60
CA ASP A 766 11.73 43.17 7.83
C ASP A 766 11.02 44.27 8.61
N GLY A 767 11.13 45.51 8.12
CA GLY A 767 10.51 46.67 8.76
C GLY A 767 8.99 46.76 8.58
N GLN A 768 8.44 46.12 7.55
CA GLN A 768 7.00 46.12 7.30
C GLN A 768 6.31 45.13 8.26
N GLU A 769 6.85 43.93 8.37
CA GLU A 769 6.34 42.92 9.31
C GLU A 769 6.79 43.16 10.75
N LYS A 770 7.80 44.01 10.97
CA LYS A 770 8.53 44.10 12.24
C LYS A 770 9.02 42.72 12.68
N LYS A 771 9.66 42.01 11.75
CA LYS A 771 10.16 40.65 11.92
C LYS A 771 11.68 40.65 11.87
N VAL A 772 12.31 39.92 12.78
CA VAL A 772 13.72 39.54 12.67
C VAL A 772 13.81 38.07 12.30
N ARG A 773 14.51 37.79 11.20
CA ARG A 773 14.88 36.45 10.76
C ARG A 773 16.33 36.18 11.11
N ILE A 774 16.59 35.03 11.69
CA ILE A 774 17.90 34.56 12.07
C ILE A 774 18.14 33.24 11.37
N ILE A 775 19.26 33.12 10.65
CA ILE A 775 19.66 31.88 9.98
C ILE A 775 21.07 31.53 10.44
N LEU A 776 21.27 30.31 10.92
CA LEU A 776 22.58 29.75 11.25
C LEU A 776 22.59 28.26 10.92
N GLY A 777 23.44 27.88 9.97
CA GLY A 777 23.52 26.50 9.50
C GLY A 777 22.19 26.02 8.93
N GLU A 778 21.67 24.93 9.49
CA GLU A 778 20.38 24.35 9.11
C GLU A 778 19.20 24.97 9.90
N ASN A 779 19.49 25.89 10.82
CA ASN A 779 18.49 26.48 11.71
C ASN A 779 18.04 27.87 11.23
N MET A 780 16.73 28.09 11.23
CA MET A 780 16.07 29.36 11.01
C MET A 780 15.12 29.68 12.16
N ILE A 781 15.13 30.94 12.58
CA ILE A 781 14.19 31.48 13.57
C ILE A 781 13.61 32.80 13.05
N ASP A 782 12.28 32.86 12.95
CA ASP A 782 11.55 34.11 12.71
C ASP A 782 10.86 34.56 14.01
N LEU A 783 11.08 35.82 14.39
CA LEU A 783 10.49 36.48 15.57
C LEU A 783 9.87 37.81 15.18
N TRP A 784 8.63 38.05 15.61
CA TRP A 784 7.95 39.33 15.44
C TRP A 784 8.06 40.16 16.72
N ILE A 785 8.23 41.48 16.56
CA ILE A 785 8.36 42.39 17.70
C ILE A 785 7.07 42.41 18.53
N ASN A 786 7.20 42.16 19.83
CA ASN A 786 6.11 42.07 20.80
C ASN A 786 5.06 40.97 20.50
N ASP A 787 5.44 39.92 19.77
CA ASP A 787 4.59 38.74 19.51
C ASP A 787 5.15 37.50 20.24
N LEU A 788 4.34 36.88 21.08
CA LEU A 788 4.69 35.65 21.83
C LEU A 788 4.17 34.39 21.13
N GLU A 789 3.14 34.52 20.30
CA GLU A 789 2.37 33.42 19.74
C GLU A 789 2.96 32.90 18.42
N HIS A 790 3.70 33.76 17.71
CA HIS A 790 4.29 33.47 16.41
C HIS A 790 5.81 33.50 16.49
N THR A 791 6.38 32.41 17.00
CA THR A 791 7.82 32.20 17.00
C THR A 791 8.09 30.97 16.16
N ILE A 792 8.59 31.16 14.94
CA ILE A 792 8.75 30.07 13.99
C ILE A 792 10.19 29.59 14.02
N VAL A 793 10.39 28.32 14.37
CA VAL A 793 11.69 27.65 14.42
C VAL A 793 11.65 26.49 13.44
N ASN A 794 12.47 26.55 12.38
CA ASN A 794 12.58 25.50 11.35
C ASN A 794 11.20 25.06 10.83
N GLY A 795 10.36 26.02 10.44
CA GLY A 795 9.02 25.72 9.96
C GLY A 795 8.04 25.23 11.01
N THR A 796 8.34 25.30 12.31
CA THR A 796 7.41 24.92 13.39
C THR A 796 7.11 26.11 14.28
N ASN A 797 5.84 26.35 14.59
CA ASN A 797 5.49 27.37 15.58
C ASN A 797 5.79 26.87 16.99
N LYS A 798 6.68 27.56 17.68
CA LYS A 798 7.08 27.33 19.07
C LYS A 798 6.89 28.62 19.86
N PRO A 799 5.66 28.90 20.36
CA PRO A 799 5.38 30.11 21.13
C PRO A 799 6.44 30.36 22.21
N ALA A 800 6.93 31.59 22.27
CA ALA A 800 7.99 31.98 23.19
C ALA A 800 7.39 32.49 24.50
N ASP A 801 8.10 32.31 25.62
CA ASP A 801 7.72 32.91 26.90
C ASP A 801 8.04 34.42 26.96
N THR A 802 8.78 34.92 25.97
CA THR A 802 9.33 36.26 25.88
C THR A 802 9.47 36.67 24.42
N ALA A 803 8.94 37.83 24.02
CA ALA A 803 8.95 38.29 22.63
C ALA A 803 10.22 39.09 22.31
N ALA A 804 10.61 39.18 21.04
CA ALA A 804 11.62 40.16 20.62
C ALA A 804 11.10 41.59 20.83
N ILE A 805 11.98 42.53 21.18
CA ILE A 805 11.62 43.93 21.48
C ILE A 805 12.54 44.90 20.76
N ILE A 806 12.10 46.16 20.61
CA ILE A 806 12.98 47.25 20.16
C ILE A 806 13.39 48.10 21.37
N ARG A 807 14.70 48.34 21.51
CA ARG A 807 15.27 49.24 22.53
C ARG A 807 16.39 50.05 21.89
N LYS A 808 16.38 51.38 22.07
CA LYS A 808 17.40 52.29 21.51
C LYS A 808 17.71 52.02 20.02
N ASP A 809 16.67 51.86 19.21
CA ASP A 809 16.77 51.56 17.78
C ASP A 809 17.55 50.28 17.45
N ARG A 810 17.51 49.30 18.35
CA ARG A 810 18.03 47.94 18.15
C ARG A 810 16.96 46.90 18.42
N THR A 811 16.92 45.90 17.55
CA THR A 811 16.13 44.68 17.77
C THR A 811 16.84 43.78 18.77
N MET A 812 16.21 43.62 19.92
CA MET A 812 16.68 42.82 21.04
C MET A 812 15.92 41.49 21.05
N ILE A 813 16.66 40.38 21.05
CA ILE A 813 16.10 39.03 21.04
C ILE A 813 16.30 38.35 22.40
N PRO A 814 15.38 37.46 22.83
CA PRO A 814 15.57 36.66 24.04
C PRO A 814 16.73 35.68 23.83
N ILE A 815 17.80 35.84 24.62
CA ILE A 815 19.07 35.17 24.36
C ILE A 815 18.95 33.65 24.36
N ARG A 816 18.28 33.08 25.37
CA ARG A 816 18.15 31.64 25.58
C ARG A 816 17.31 31.00 24.48
N MET A 817 16.14 31.56 24.21
CA MET A 817 15.22 31.04 23.19
C MET A 817 15.91 30.95 21.82
N VAL A 818 16.63 32.00 21.41
CA VAL A 818 17.31 32.00 20.12
C VAL A 818 18.48 31.02 20.13
N THR A 819 19.44 31.19 21.03
CA THR A 819 20.69 30.41 20.99
C THR A 819 20.49 28.90 21.20
N GLU A 820 19.56 28.49 22.06
CA GLU A 820 19.23 27.06 22.26
C GLU A 820 18.57 26.45 21.02
N ASN A 821 17.68 27.18 20.33
CA ASN A 821 17.11 26.72 19.06
C ASN A 821 18.11 26.80 17.88
N LEU A 822 19.23 27.50 18.05
CA LEU A 822 20.36 27.47 17.12
C LEU A 822 21.41 26.38 17.44
N GLY A 823 21.21 25.62 18.53
CA GLY A 823 22.08 24.50 18.91
C GLY A 823 23.13 24.78 19.98
N TYR A 824 23.12 25.97 20.59
CA TYR A 824 24.09 26.37 21.64
C TYR A 824 23.48 26.30 23.05
N GLN A 825 24.33 26.16 24.06
CA GLN A 825 23.94 26.19 25.47
C GLN A 825 24.18 27.57 26.08
N VAL A 826 23.26 28.04 26.92
CA VAL A 826 23.40 29.30 27.66
C VAL A 826 23.60 29.04 29.15
N HIS A 827 24.72 29.50 29.67
CA HIS A 827 24.98 29.56 31.11
C HIS A 827 24.96 31.00 31.62
N TRP A 828 24.49 31.16 32.85
CA TRP A 828 24.43 32.46 33.51
C TRP A 828 25.07 32.36 34.89
N ASP A 829 26.05 33.21 35.18
CA ASP A 829 26.66 33.33 36.50
C ASP A 829 26.94 34.81 36.83
N LYS A 830 26.30 35.33 37.89
CA LYS A 830 26.56 36.67 38.47
C LYS A 830 26.66 37.82 37.46
N GLY A 831 25.81 37.82 36.43
CA GLY A 831 25.76 38.85 35.39
C GLY A 831 26.67 38.61 34.19
N GLU A 832 27.40 37.51 34.16
CA GLU A 832 28.06 36.95 32.98
C GLU A 832 27.11 35.94 32.29
N ILE A 833 27.01 36.03 30.96
CA ILE A 833 26.27 35.12 30.10
C ILE A 833 27.28 34.43 29.19
N THR A 834 27.36 33.11 29.28
CA THR A 834 28.24 32.28 28.43
C THR A 834 27.40 31.50 27.43
N ILE A 835 27.74 31.57 26.15
CA ILE A 835 27.16 30.77 25.06
C ILE A 835 28.25 29.85 24.53
N LYS A 836 27.98 28.54 24.46
CA LYS A 836 28.93 27.52 23.97
C LYS A 836 28.22 26.35 23.31
#